data_AF-A0AAE1PYM9-F1
#
_entry.id   AF-A0AAE1PYM9-F1
#
_cell.length_a   1.000
_cell.length_b   1.000
_cell.length_c   1.000
_cell.angle_alpha   90.00
_cell.angle_beta   90.00
_cell.angle_gamma   90.00
#
_symmetry.space_group_name_H-M   'P 1'
#
loop_
_entity.id
_entity.type
_entity.pdbx_description
1 polymer ?
#
loop_
_entity_poly.entity_id
_entity_poly.type
_entity_poly.pdbx_seq_one_letter_code
_entity_poly.pdbx_strand_id
1 'polypeptide(L)'
;MLQLLKYELTSTSQFLATECKDGISLKKPDKASLSRELVNQLPEEKRNVKCDAQMTVVDFMALVRKLPMKKMGLDTFGQLAENLSNSILAKGSESTRIDIIFDVYKKSSIKQMERAQRSSSEEITITIRSDNQKLPVNLDMFWSSMLNKVRLQEYVYKWMLENVVSEKEIIFGGVYGGECRKLLAGTETQITELSSSQEEADDRIMFHINDSVVKHGVKSVLVDSPDTDVLVNLIFHFKKTWQLQKLFVKLGNRRNKKTVPVHLLVDQLDNNLVLCLRAIHALSGCDSTSKVGPKLSGMKSSMDLSLLAGFGVEELSPQMISNAEKFLVSGLKKTDCSTFDEYRWEQYHNSKKELNFNQLVCCSSTLREHIKRAYLQCRMWLQAPTPEVTKPDPCQYGYRATDPEPAGGNGTILPMLKTLDMSNNPMCNLPSKLFLPLASSPITSLLLRNCSLSQIPQSGSPLEPLSGLELLDLSKNMGLAPDEVHQLLYPLKDGHLTHLSLANNNYGSVPTAALALVSNSLEVLDLHGSAFECLDNSSFPYFPRLLHLNLMYCRIHNIQADTFEGFPVLEVLNLDGNGLITIPTEVLLPSLKVLTLSENPRSTGSGSPETFTMNQVDFGSMTNLTNLTFQEVPLGGVEVSYFNDLSSLVELRLTACKISFIDSFSFVNLSKLEWLYLNENELSVLKDDTFTGLISLIHLDLSHNNIAFRSGINIAMPPRLLFPLQPVRAAIEGEATVYYKLTNKEPMGGRQNGNGGLLENKSGGHGGKEGNGGRLQENARSQKEDEEDKTKGQLSNSEEEIKSTMLKSVPFFLPFRGLNSLRHLDLSSNEAWALVGELWQDLDSLVVLNLASNDIQSWSSPIISGLKNLTELLLAKNSLDEMTEAMVKDFSSESLRVIDLRYNPFKCSCQMKELCNGTLNTSIFVDFTNYQCTKSNEVWMLSEYITNTTCREEIETTSTTLSPKIDNNEESRGGFSLESSIIIMSVLLSVVMTSATLYKKRWYIRYLVHKARATTLVAKEDDQHYLYDTFVCYSQTDRQWVFEHLVARLEGDGRYRVCVHERDFAVGQEITDNIIASIEKSRKVVMVLSPSFVDSSWCMFELQLASNKILDERRNKLILVLLKSLPPHCQPKKLRLLLRTRTYLPWVEDMEGQRLFWAKLMRVVAKPTASEAPIPQDVAATHL
;
A
#
# COMPACT_ATOMS: atom_id res chain seq x y z
N MET A 1 7.59 12.81 11.75
CA MET A 1 7.85 12.87 13.21
C MET A 1 6.73 12.29 14.08
N LEU A 2 5.46 12.69 13.93
CA LEU A 2 4.35 12.15 14.76
C LEU A 2 4.28 10.61 14.72
N GLN A 3 4.41 9.99 13.54
CA GLN A 3 4.47 8.53 13.39
C GLN A 3 5.73 7.92 14.03
N LEU A 4 6.87 8.62 13.96
CA LEU A 4 8.12 8.16 14.56
C LEU A 4 8.00 8.10 16.09
N LEU A 5 7.34 9.08 16.70
CA LEU A 5 7.16 9.18 18.15
C LEU A 5 6.22 8.11 18.75
N LYS A 6 5.44 7.40 17.91
CA LYS A 6 4.68 6.21 18.30
C LYS A 6 5.56 5.00 18.59
N TYR A 7 6.81 5.03 18.15
CA TYR A 7 7.82 4.02 18.43
C TYR A 7 8.74 4.49 19.56
N GLU A 8 9.30 3.53 20.29
CA GLU A 8 10.33 3.84 21.28
C GLU A 8 11.62 4.20 20.53
N LEU A 9 12.11 5.42 20.76
CA LEU A 9 13.28 5.96 20.06
C LEU A 9 14.60 5.60 20.75
N THR A 10 14.53 4.88 21.86
CA THR A 10 15.67 4.43 22.67
C THR A 10 15.45 2.99 23.08
N SER A 11 16.54 2.25 23.32
CA SER A 11 16.49 0.83 23.69
C SER A 11 15.66 0.57 24.95
N THR A 12 15.52 1.56 25.84
CA THR A 12 14.56 1.54 26.95
C THR A 12 14.28 2.96 27.45
N SER A 13 13.01 3.34 27.60
CA SER A 13 12.65 4.66 28.13
C SER A 13 13.15 4.84 29.58
N GLN A 14 13.96 5.87 29.86
CA GLN A 14 14.37 6.24 31.24
C GLN A 14 13.17 6.57 32.14
N PHE A 15 12.00 6.81 31.55
CA PHE A 15 10.76 7.00 32.28
C PHE A 15 10.39 5.75 33.09
N LEU A 16 10.53 4.57 32.47
CA LEU A 16 10.24 3.27 33.09
C LEU A 16 11.47 2.63 33.70
N ALA A 17 12.67 3.09 33.36
CA ALA A 17 13.91 2.36 33.63
C ALA A 17 15.05 3.27 34.17
N THR A 18 15.98 2.68 34.91
CA THR A 18 17.20 3.28 35.47
C THR A 18 18.41 2.55 34.90
N GLU A 19 19.46 3.29 34.54
CA GLU A 19 20.73 2.73 34.09
C GLU A 19 21.40 1.96 35.25
N CYS A 20 21.64 0.67 35.05
CA CYS A 20 22.51 -0.15 35.88
C CYS A 20 23.73 -0.59 35.06
N LYS A 21 24.80 -1.01 35.74
CA LYS A 21 26.08 -1.41 35.14
C LYS A 21 25.96 -2.54 34.09
N ASP A 22 24.86 -3.29 34.10
CA ASP A 22 24.65 -4.48 33.25
C ASP A 22 23.47 -4.34 32.26
N GLY A 23 22.94 -3.13 32.04
CA GLY A 23 21.78 -2.88 31.16
C GLY A 23 20.56 -2.34 31.90
N ILE A 24 19.66 -1.69 31.14
CA ILE A 24 18.61 -0.81 31.69
C ILE A 24 17.55 -1.61 32.48
N SER A 25 17.30 -1.21 33.73
CA SER A 25 16.45 -1.92 34.70
C SER A 25 15.23 -1.10 35.12
N LEU A 26 14.07 -1.68 35.48
CA LEU A 26 12.88 -0.88 35.83
C LEU A 26 13.10 0.08 37.04
N LYS A 27 12.52 1.28 36.95
CA LYS A 27 12.62 2.32 37.97
C LYS A 27 11.87 1.93 39.25
N LYS A 28 12.57 1.98 40.39
CA LYS A 28 12.01 1.56 41.69
C LYS A 28 10.80 2.41 42.13
N PRO A 29 9.70 1.78 42.59
CA PRO A 29 8.52 2.49 43.09
C PRO A 29 8.72 3.03 44.53
N ASP A 30 8.11 4.19 44.84
CA ASP A 30 8.00 4.70 46.22
C ASP A 30 6.79 4.07 46.92
N LYS A 31 6.97 2.88 47.48
CA LYS A 31 5.90 2.07 48.10
C LYS A 31 5.27 2.76 49.32
N ALA A 32 6.08 3.46 50.12
CA ALA A 32 5.67 4.03 51.41
C ALA A 32 4.80 5.29 51.30
N SER A 33 4.69 5.92 50.13
CA SER A 33 3.82 7.08 49.94
C SER A 33 2.33 6.73 50.04
N LEU A 34 1.91 5.63 49.43
CA LEU A 34 0.52 5.17 49.42
C LEU A 34 0.04 4.74 50.81
N SER A 35 0.83 3.89 51.50
CA SER A 35 0.48 3.43 52.86
C SER A 35 0.39 4.58 53.87
N ARG A 36 1.28 5.59 53.77
CA ARG A 36 1.18 6.80 54.61
C ARG A 36 -0.12 7.56 54.36
N GLU A 37 -0.50 7.76 53.10
CA GLU A 37 -1.72 8.49 52.75
C GLU A 37 -2.99 7.75 53.18
N LEU A 38 -3.04 6.43 53.02
CA LEU A 38 -4.16 5.60 53.50
C LEU A 38 -4.31 5.69 55.02
N VAL A 39 -3.21 5.52 55.77
CA VAL A 39 -3.24 5.64 57.24
C VAL A 39 -3.61 7.06 57.68
N ASN A 40 -3.30 8.07 56.86
CA ASN A 40 -3.64 9.45 57.16
C ASN A 40 -5.16 9.74 57.14
N GLN A 41 -5.97 8.89 56.49
CA GLN A 41 -7.43 9.01 56.48
C GLN A 41 -8.06 8.74 57.86
N LEU A 42 -7.37 7.99 58.73
CA LEU A 42 -7.80 7.79 60.12
C LEU A 42 -7.29 8.93 61.01
N PRO A 43 -8.09 9.49 61.93
CA PRO A 43 -7.61 10.45 62.94
C PRO A 43 -6.45 9.89 63.78
N GLU A 44 -5.49 10.72 64.19
CA GLU A 44 -4.29 10.26 64.88
C GLU A 44 -4.56 9.52 66.19
N GLU A 45 -5.60 9.93 66.93
CA GLU A 45 -6.07 9.29 68.18
C GLU A 45 -6.58 7.85 67.97
N LYS A 46 -7.03 7.52 66.75
CA LYS A 46 -7.47 6.17 66.37
C LYS A 46 -6.34 5.34 65.76
N ARG A 47 -5.13 5.91 65.64
CA ARG A 47 -3.93 5.18 65.25
C ARG A 47 -3.27 4.69 66.54
N ASN A 48 -2.80 3.44 66.55
CA ASN A 48 -2.12 2.81 67.67
C ASN A 48 -3.03 2.34 68.83
N VAL A 49 -4.09 1.61 68.47
CA VAL A 49 -5.07 1.04 69.41
C VAL A 49 -4.54 -0.25 70.05
N LYS A 50 -4.97 -0.54 71.30
CA LYS A 50 -4.73 -1.85 71.93
C LYS A 50 -5.40 -2.95 71.10
N CYS A 51 -4.63 -3.98 70.75
CA CYS A 51 -5.09 -5.06 69.90
C CYS A 51 -5.58 -6.23 70.77
N ASP A 52 -6.82 -6.66 70.53
CA ASP A 52 -7.42 -7.87 71.09
C ASP A 52 -7.70 -8.82 69.92
N ALA A 53 -6.72 -9.68 69.60
CA ALA A 53 -6.74 -10.54 68.42
C ALA A 53 -6.59 -12.01 68.82
N GLN A 54 -7.52 -12.84 68.33
CA GLN A 54 -7.52 -14.30 68.54
C GLN A 54 -6.35 -14.96 67.81
N MET A 55 -5.96 -14.39 66.65
CA MET A 55 -4.87 -14.88 65.82
C MET A 55 -3.89 -13.75 65.51
N THR A 56 -2.59 -14.05 65.57
CA THR A 56 -1.52 -13.15 65.11
C THR A 56 -0.77 -13.78 63.95
N VAL A 57 -0.64 -13.06 62.83
CA VAL A 57 0.17 -13.46 61.66
C VAL A 57 1.42 -12.59 61.59
N VAL A 58 2.59 -13.21 61.49
CA VAL A 58 3.89 -12.54 61.51
C VAL A 58 4.62 -12.80 60.20
N ASP A 59 4.97 -11.72 59.50
CA ASP A 59 5.92 -11.75 58.38
C ASP A 59 7.35 -11.90 58.94
N PHE A 60 7.90 -13.10 58.80
CA PHE A 60 9.18 -13.43 59.41
C PHE A 60 10.33 -12.58 58.85
N MET A 61 10.42 -12.43 57.53
CA MET A 61 11.52 -11.70 56.91
C MET A 61 11.44 -10.20 57.18
N ALA A 62 10.23 -9.64 57.28
CA ALA A 62 10.05 -8.27 57.73
C ALA A 62 10.45 -8.06 59.19
N LEU A 63 10.20 -9.04 60.07
CA LEU A 63 10.64 -9.00 61.46
C LEU A 63 12.17 -9.02 61.56
N VAL A 64 12.82 -9.97 60.87
CA VAL A 64 14.29 -10.13 60.86
C VAL A 64 14.99 -8.86 60.40
N ARG A 65 14.56 -8.25 59.29
CA ARG A 65 15.16 -7.01 58.76
C ARG A 65 15.03 -5.82 59.71
N LYS A 66 13.98 -5.80 60.53
CA LYS A 66 13.74 -4.70 61.49
C LYS A 66 14.51 -4.85 62.79
N LEU A 67 15.05 -6.01 63.12
CA LEU A 67 15.82 -6.22 64.35
C LEU A 67 17.14 -5.45 64.34
N PRO A 68 17.41 -4.59 65.34
CA PRO A 68 18.65 -3.85 65.43
C PRO A 68 19.76 -4.72 66.06
N MET A 69 20.19 -5.77 65.35
CA MET A 69 21.11 -6.79 65.85
C MET A 69 22.36 -6.21 66.53
N LYS A 70 23.01 -5.22 65.90
CA LYS A 70 24.19 -4.52 66.45
C LYS A 70 23.91 -3.74 67.74
N LYS A 71 22.70 -3.19 67.94
CA LYS A 71 22.35 -2.44 69.16
C LYS A 71 21.96 -3.36 70.32
N MET A 72 21.51 -4.57 70.01
CA MET A 72 21.06 -5.55 70.99
C MET A 72 22.19 -6.49 71.45
N GLY A 73 23.41 -6.30 70.95
CA GLY A 73 24.56 -7.14 71.31
C GLY A 73 24.38 -8.60 70.89
N LEU A 74 23.62 -8.85 69.82
CA LEU A 74 23.43 -10.21 69.29
C LEU A 74 24.66 -10.56 68.46
N ASP A 75 25.51 -11.44 68.99
CA ASP A 75 26.79 -11.79 68.38
C ASP A 75 26.77 -13.18 67.72
N THR A 76 25.80 -14.03 68.06
CA THR A 76 25.70 -15.42 67.61
C THR A 76 24.33 -15.76 67.00
N PHE A 77 24.27 -16.83 66.19
CA PHE A 77 23.00 -17.31 65.62
C PHE A 77 22.03 -17.83 66.69
N GLY A 78 22.50 -18.44 67.78
CA GLY A 78 21.67 -18.87 68.91
C GLY A 78 20.96 -17.69 69.59
N GLN A 79 21.71 -16.64 69.95
CA GLN A 79 21.14 -15.41 70.53
C GLN A 79 20.12 -14.73 69.59
N LEU A 80 20.37 -14.77 68.28
CA LEU A 80 19.44 -14.24 67.28
C LEU A 80 18.13 -15.04 67.25
N ALA A 81 18.21 -16.38 67.24
CA ALA A 81 17.04 -17.25 67.23
C ALA A 81 16.21 -17.12 68.51
N GLU A 82 16.85 -17.07 69.67
CA GLU A 82 16.20 -16.82 70.96
C GLU A 82 15.45 -15.49 70.95
N ASN A 83 16.11 -14.41 70.52
CA ASN A 83 15.50 -13.08 70.51
C ASN A 83 14.32 -12.97 69.51
N LEU A 84 14.45 -13.59 68.34
CA LEU A 84 13.39 -13.69 67.35
C LEU A 84 12.17 -14.44 67.92
N SER A 85 12.41 -15.59 68.55
CA SER A 85 11.36 -16.43 69.13
C SER A 85 10.61 -15.68 70.25
N ASN A 86 11.34 -15.06 71.17
CA ASN A 86 10.75 -14.23 72.23
C ASN A 86 9.97 -13.05 71.67
N SER A 87 10.48 -12.40 70.61
CA SER A 87 9.77 -11.31 69.93
C SER A 87 8.47 -11.76 69.26
N ILE A 88 8.44 -12.97 68.68
CA ILE A 88 7.24 -13.55 68.07
C ILE A 88 6.20 -13.89 69.14
N LEU A 89 6.60 -14.58 70.21
CA LEU A 89 5.72 -14.95 71.31
C LEU A 89 5.13 -13.72 72.01
N ALA A 90 5.93 -12.67 72.21
CA ALA A 90 5.47 -11.41 72.78
C ALA A 90 4.45 -10.68 71.88
N LYS A 91 4.58 -10.78 70.55
CA LYS A 91 3.63 -10.16 69.61
C LYS A 91 2.25 -10.81 69.65
N GLY A 92 2.21 -12.12 69.90
CA GLY A 92 0.98 -12.90 70.04
C GLY A 92 0.63 -13.19 71.50
N SER A 93 1.00 -12.33 72.47
CA SER A 93 0.74 -12.58 73.90
C SER A 93 -0.74 -12.82 74.20
N GLU A 94 -1.63 -12.08 73.53
CA GLU A 94 -3.09 -12.15 73.68
C GLU A 94 -3.76 -13.14 72.70
N SER A 95 -3.00 -13.76 71.79
CA SER A 95 -3.55 -14.65 70.75
C SER A 95 -3.47 -16.12 71.17
N THR A 96 -4.49 -16.89 70.78
CA THR A 96 -4.53 -18.36 70.93
C THR A 96 -3.74 -19.08 69.83
N ARG A 97 -3.55 -18.43 68.67
CA ARG A 97 -2.83 -18.96 67.50
C ARG A 97 -1.84 -17.92 66.95
N ILE A 98 -0.64 -18.35 66.59
CA ILE A 98 0.42 -17.53 65.99
C ILE A 98 0.90 -18.19 64.69
N ASP A 99 0.73 -17.52 63.56
CA ASP A 99 1.19 -17.99 62.26
C ASP A 99 2.46 -17.21 61.84
N ILE A 100 3.58 -17.90 61.72
CA ILE A 100 4.87 -17.37 61.28
C ILE A 100 5.03 -17.73 59.80
N ILE A 101 5.04 -16.72 58.94
CA ILE A 101 5.02 -16.88 57.49
C ILE A 101 6.41 -16.61 56.91
N PHE A 102 6.92 -17.58 56.16
CA PHE A 102 8.20 -17.54 55.46
C PHE A 102 8.03 -17.36 53.95
N ASP A 103 9.01 -16.72 53.32
CA ASP A 103 9.16 -16.69 51.86
C ASP A 103 9.68 -18.04 51.34
N VAL A 104 9.18 -18.46 50.18
CA VAL A 104 9.68 -19.60 49.40
C VAL A 104 10.43 -19.08 48.16
N TYR A 105 11.76 -19.18 48.20
CA TYR A 105 12.63 -18.67 47.14
C TYR A 105 12.76 -19.66 45.97
N LYS A 106 11.98 -19.45 44.90
CA LYS A 106 12.11 -20.20 43.63
C LYS A 106 13.08 -19.54 42.66
N LYS A 107 13.84 -20.34 41.91
CA LYS A 107 14.78 -19.86 40.88
C LYS A 107 14.06 -19.22 39.69
N SER A 108 12.97 -19.81 39.21
CA SER A 108 12.15 -19.30 38.10
C SER A 108 11.00 -18.44 38.63
N SER A 109 11.30 -17.20 39.04
CA SER A 109 10.32 -16.29 39.65
C SER A 109 10.31 -14.94 38.93
N ILE A 110 9.13 -14.36 38.72
CA ILE A 110 8.97 -13.00 38.14
C ILE A 110 9.69 -11.95 38.99
N LYS A 111 9.81 -12.19 40.31
CA LYS A 111 10.49 -11.30 41.26
C LYS A 111 12.01 -11.54 41.33
N GLN A 112 12.57 -12.45 40.52
CA GLN A 112 14.01 -12.76 40.49
C GLN A 112 14.86 -11.53 40.12
N MET A 113 14.43 -10.72 39.15
CA MET A 113 15.13 -9.49 38.77
C MET A 113 15.22 -8.49 39.93
N GLU A 114 14.14 -8.28 40.69
CA GLU A 114 14.15 -7.38 41.85
C GLU A 114 15.08 -7.92 42.95
N ARG A 115 15.13 -9.25 43.13
CA ARG A 115 16.05 -9.91 44.06
C ARG A 115 17.51 -9.75 43.64
N ALA A 116 17.82 -9.89 42.35
CA ALA A 116 19.16 -9.71 41.78
C ALA A 116 19.64 -8.24 41.86
N GLN A 117 18.75 -7.26 41.74
CA GLN A 117 19.11 -5.85 41.95
C GLN A 117 19.34 -5.47 43.42
N ARG A 118 18.78 -6.23 44.37
CA ARG A 118 19.03 -6.05 45.81
C ARG A 118 20.37 -6.68 46.23
N SER A 119 20.96 -7.56 45.41
CA SER A 119 22.32 -8.08 45.59
C SER A 119 23.34 -7.19 44.86
N SER A 120 23.56 -5.98 45.36
CA SER A 120 24.72 -5.20 44.92
C SER A 120 25.98 -5.71 45.64
N SER A 121 26.98 -6.15 44.87
CA SER A 121 28.34 -6.52 45.28
C SER A 121 28.48 -7.76 46.19
N GLU A 122 29.27 -8.73 45.71
CA GLU A 122 29.78 -9.93 46.40
C GLU A 122 28.83 -10.62 47.41
N GLU A 123 28.14 -11.67 46.97
CA GLU A 123 27.33 -12.52 47.84
C GLU A 123 28.23 -13.40 48.73
N ILE A 124 27.96 -13.44 50.04
CA ILE A 124 28.55 -14.46 50.92
C ILE A 124 27.54 -15.56 51.17
N THR A 125 27.95 -16.82 51.01
CA THR A 125 27.13 -17.98 51.39
C THR A 125 27.64 -18.56 52.71
N ILE A 126 26.80 -18.59 53.74
CA ILE A 126 27.14 -19.10 55.06
C ILE A 126 26.30 -20.32 55.39
N THR A 127 26.95 -21.36 55.90
CA THR A 127 26.26 -22.52 56.49
C THR A 127 26.21 -22.32 57.99
N ILE A 128 25.02 -22.38 58.59
CA ILE A 128 24.82 -22.29 60.04
C ILE A 128 25.04 -23.70 60.61
N ARG A 129 26.06 -23.86 61.46
CA ARG A 129 26.53 -25.17 61.98
C ARG A 129 26.27 -25.36 63.47
N SER A 130 26.17 -24.28 64.25
CA SER A 130 26.02 -24.34 65.71
C SER A 130 25.52 -23.00 66.28
N ASP A 131 24.89 -23.05 67.44
CA ASP A 131 24.36 -21.88 68.17
C ASP A 131 25.42 -20.82 68.48
N ASN A 132 26.63 -21.24 68.84
CA ASN A 132 27.75 -20.38 69.17
C ASN A 132 28.44 -19.74 67.94
N GLN A 133 27.97 -20.05 66.72
CA GLN A 133 28.54 -19.48 65.51
C GLN A 133 28.25 -17.98 65.46
N LYS A 134 29.31 -17.18 65.25
CA LYS A 134 29.18 -15.72 65.17
C LYS A 134 28.39 -15.28 63.94
N LEU A 135 27.61 -14.21 64.11
CA LEU A 135 26.93 -13.54 63.00
C LEU A 135 27.96 -12.86 62.08
N PRO A 136 27.69 -12.79 60.76
CA PRO A 136 28.58 -12.13 59.82
C PRO A 136 28.67 -10.62 60.09
N VAL A 137 29.87 -10.07 59.93
CA VAL A 137 30.16 -8.64 60.16
C VAL A 137 29.36 -7.74 59.22
N ASN A 138 29.22 -8.15 57.96
CA ASN A 138 28.42 -7.48 56.95
C ASN A 138 27.09 -8.23 56.73
N LEU A 139 26.07 -7.83 57.48
CA LEU A 139 24.73 -8.39 57.37
C LEU A 139 24.08 -8.09 56.00
N ASP A 140 24.42 -6.98 55.34
CA ASP A 140 23.83 -6.65 54.04
C ASP A 140 24.27 -7.62 52.95
N MET A 141 25.55 -8.05 52.96
CA MET A 141 26.03 -9.14 52.11
C MET A 141 25.36 -10.48 52.46
N PHE A 142 25.12 -10.75 53.75
CA PHE A 142 24.40 -11.96 54.18
C PHE A 142 22.96 -12.01 53.64
N TRP A 143 22.25 -10.88 53.67
CA TRP A 143 20.88 -10.75 53.17
C TRP A 143 20.77 -10.71 51.64
N SER A 144 21.87 -10.54 50.92
CA SER A 144 21.86 -10.63 49.46
C SER A 144 21.59 -12.08 48.99
N SER A 145 22.13 -13.06 49.73
CA SER A 145 21.98 -14.48 49.42
C SER A 145 20.57 -15.02 49.69
N MET A 146 19.97 -15.66 48.69
CA MET A 146 18.71 -16.41 48.88
C MET A 146 18.93 -17.62 49.79
N LEU A 147 20.06 -18.30 49.65
CA LEU A 147 20.38 -19.52 50.39
C LEU A 147 20.57 -19.24 51.89
N ASN A 148 21.18 -18.10 52.24
CA ASN A 148 21.29 -17.69 53.65
C ASN A 148 19.94 -17.43 54.31
N LYS A 149 18.98 -16.84 53.57
CA LYS A 149 17.63 -16.58 54.08
C LYS A 149 16.91 -17.89 54.39
N VAL A 150 16.92 -18.84 53.44
CA VAL A 150 16.34 -20.18 53.64
C VAL A 150 16.99 -20.86 54.84
N ARG A 151 18.32 -20.86 54.93
CA ARG A 151 19.06 -21.47 56.06
C ARG A 151 18.72 -20.82 57.39
N LEU A 152 18.55 -19.50 57.45
CA LEU A 152 18.15 -18.82 58.68
C LEU A 152 16.72 -19.18 59.09
N GLN A 153 15.79 -19.22 58.12
CA GLN A 153 14.40 -19.62 58.38
C GLN A 153 14.34 -21.05 58.95
N GLU A 154 15.04 -21.99 58.31
CA GLU A 154 15.12 -23.39 58.78
C GLU A 154 15.80 -23.52 60.14
N TYR A 155 16.85 -22.72 60.40
CA TYR A 155 17.55 -22.73 61.68
C TYR A 155 16.65 -22.21 62.81
N VAL A 156 15.98 -21.06 62.62
CA VAL A 156 15.07 -20.51 63.64
C VAL A 156 13.85 -21.41 63.85
N TYR A 157 13.34 -22.02 62.78
CA TYR A 157 12.30 -23.05 62.85
C TYR A 157 12.71 -24.20 63.78
N LYS A 158 13.85 -24.84 63.51
CA LYS A 158 14.37 -25.94 64.33
C LYS A 158 14.65 -25.52 65.77
N TRP A 159 15.25 -24.34 65.95
CA TRP A 159 15.53 -23.79 67.28
C TRP A 159 14.23 -23.64 68.09
N MET A 160 13.14 -23.17 67.48
CA MET A 160 11.84 -23.05 68.15
C MET A 160 11.24 -24.41 68.51
N LEU A 161 11.37 -25.43 67.65
CA LEU A 161 10.91 -26.79 67.98
C LEU A 161 11.61 -27.37 69.22
N GLU A 162 12.90 -27.10 69.37
CA GLU A 162 13.72 -27.64 70.46
C GLU A 162 13.57 -26.85 71.77
N ASN A 163 13.34 -25.53 71.69
CA ASN A 163 13.46 -24.62 72.84
C ASN A 163 12.15 -23.94 73.26
N VAL A 164 11.08 -24.00 72.46
CA VAL A 164 9.80 -23.34 72.77
C VAL A 164 8.73 -24.37 73.12
N VAL A 165 8.29 -24.34 74.38
CA VAL A 165 7.07 -25.04 74.83
C VAL A 165 5.97 -24.01 75.03
N SER A 166 4.90 -24.11 74.25
CA SER A 166 3.77 -23.18 74.27
C SER A 166 2.45 -23.94 74.21
N GLU A 167 1.50 -23.55 75.05
CA GLU A 167 0.10 -24.03 74.98
C GLU A 167 -0.66 -23.41 73.79
N LYS A 168 -0.11 -22.36 73.18
CA LYS A 168 -0.65 -21.73 71.97
C LYS A 168 -0.31 -22.55 70.74
N GLU A 169 -1.21 -22.53 69.77
CA GLU A 169 -0.96 -23.11 68.44
C GLU A 169 0.01 -22.21 67.65
N ILE A 170 1.21 -22.72 67.34
CA ILE A 170 2.19 -22.01 66.52
C ILE A 170 2.27 -22.70 65.17
N ILE A 171 1.99 -21.97 64.09
CA ILE A 171 2.04 -22.48 62.72
C ILE A 171 3.21 -21.85 61.99
N PHE A 172 4.00 -22.67 61.32
CA PHE A 172 5.11 -22.30 60.48
C PHE A 172 4.71 -22.52 59.02
N GLY A 173 4.45 -21.43 58.30
CA GLY A 173 4.02 -21.46 56.91
C GLY A 173 5.18 -21.22 55.94
N GLY A 174 5.43 -22.16 55.02
CA GLY A 174 6.48 -22.02 54.00
C GLY A 174 7.84 -22.62 54.35
N VAL A 175 7.90 -23.54 55.31
CA VAL A 175 9.13 -24.27 55.65
C VAL A 175 9.46 -25.33 54.57
N TYR A 176 10.74 -25.73 54.45
CA TYR A 176 11.20 -26.76 53.51
C TYR A 176 10.68 -26.61 52.08
N GLY A 177 10.66 -25.38 51.55
CA GLY A 177 10.25 -25.13 50.17
C GLY A 177 8.74 -25.07 49.93
N GLY A 178 7.91 -24.98 50.98
CA GLY A 178 6.49 -24.67 50.86
C GLY A 178 5.56 -25.37 51.85
N GLU A 179 6.07 -26.30 52.65
CA GLU A 179 5.31 -27.04 53.67
C GLU A 179 4.79 -26.12 54.78
N CYS A 180 3.74 -26.58 55.45
CA CYS A 180 3.20 -25.94 56.64
C CYS A 180 3.22 -26.94 57.80
N ARG A 181 3.72 -26.50 58.96
CA ARG A 181 3.87 -27.33 60.15
C ARG A 181 3.38 -26.59 61.38
N LYS A 182 2.90 -27.34 62.36
CA LYS A 182 2.30 -26.85 63.60
C LYS A 182 3.03 -27.40 64.80
N LEU A 183 3.30 -26.53 65.75
CA LEU A 183 3.83 -26.83 67.07
C LEU A 183 2.74 -26.54 68.12
N LEU A 184 2.35 -27.57 68.87
CA LEU A 184 1.41 -27.45 69.98
C LEU A 184 1.88 -28.34 71.13
N ALA A 185 2.04 -27.77 72.32
CA ALA A 185 2.48 -28.49 73.53
C ALA A 185 3.75 -29.35 73.30
N GLY A 186 4.71 -28.82 72.53
CA GLY A 186 5.98 -29.50 72.21
C GLY A 186 5.88 -30.59 71.13
N THR A 187 4.70 -30.83 70.54
CA THR A 187 4.52 -31.80 69.46
C THR A 187 4.45 -31.09 68.10
N GLU A 188 5.30 -31.54 67.16
CA GLU A 188 5.30 -31.09 65.76
C GLU A 188 4.35 -31.96 64.91
N THR A 189 3.51 -31.32 64.09
CA THR A 189 2.62 -31.99 63.13
C THR A 189 2.63 -31.25 61.79
N GLN A 190 2.60 -31.99 60.68
CA GLN A 190 2.48 -31.39 59.35
C GLN A 190 1.02 -31.05 59.03
N ILE A 191 0.76 -29.87 58.47
CA ILE A 191 -0.56 -29.41 58.03
C ILE A 191 -0.57 -29.35 56.51
N THR A 192 -1.24 -30.32 55.88
CA THR A 192 -1.33 -30.39 54.42
C THR A 192 -2.34 -29.39 53.86
N GLU A 193 -3.35 -29.04 54.65
CA GLU A 193 -4.46 -28.15 54.31
C GLU A 193 -4.05 -26.70 54.10
N LEU A 194 -2.89 -26.31 54.65
CA LEU A 194 -2.27 -24.99 54.50
C LEU A 194 -1.10 -24.98 53.51
N SER A 195 -0.88 -26.07 52.77
CA SER A 195 0.13 -26.09 51.71
C SER A 195 -0.31 -25.19 50.56
N SER A 196 0.60 -24.33 50.09
CA SER A 196 0.30 -23.31 49.07
C SER A 196 1.40 -23.19 48.03
N SER A 197 0.98 -22.96 46.78
CA SER A 197 1.84 -22.71 45.61
C SER A 197 2.52 -21.32 45.62
N GLN A 198 2.09 -20.43 46.51
CA GLN A 198 2.53 -19.04 46.64
C GLN A 198 3.99 -18.94 47.11
N GLU A 199 4.72 -17.99 46.55
CA GLU A 199 6.15 -17.82 46.83
C GLU A 199 6.45 -16.86 47.96
N GLU A 200 5.62 -15.84 48.18
CA GLU A 200 5.95 -14.76 49.09
C GLU A 200 5.04 -14.73 50.31
N ALA A 201 5.57 -14.20 51.41
CA ALA A 201 4.85 -14.10 52.64
C ALA A 201 3.62 -13.17 52.54
N ASP A 202 3.68 -12.12 51.72
CA ASP A 202 2.60 -11.16 51.46
C ASP A 202 1.30 -11.83 51.00
N ASP A 203 1.39 -12.73 50.01
CA ASP A 203 0.26 -13.50 49.48
C ASP A 203 -0.17 -14.58 50.48
N ARG A 204 0.79 -15.31 51.07
CA ARG A 204 0.53 -16.42 52.00
C ARG A 204 -0.16 -15.97 53.29
N ILE A 205 0.12 -14.75 53.76
CA ILE A 205 -0.60 -14.12 54.87
C ILE A 205 -2.11 -14.11 54.58
N MET A 206 -2.53 -13.74 53.37
CA MET A 206 -3.95 -13.68 53.00
C MET A 206 -4.60 -15.07 53.06
N PHE A 207 -3.89 -16.10 52.59
CA PHE A 207 -4.36 -17.49 52.63
C PHE A 207 -4.54 -17.99 54.07
N HIS A 208 -3.57 -17.77 54.96
CA HIS A 208 -3.65 -18.18 56.36
C HIS A 208 -4.77 -17.46 57.13
N ILE A 209 -5.00 -16.17 56.84
CA ILE A 209 -6.14 -15.44 57.38
C ILE A 209 -7.45 -16.06 56.88
N ASN A 210 -7.55 -16.33 55.57
CA ASN A 210 -8.75 -16.90 54.97
C ASN A 210 -9.11 -18.26 55.56
N ASP A 211 -8.12 -19.15 55.69
CA ASP A 211 -8.29 -20.47 56.32
C ASP A 211 -8.81 -20.35 57.76
N SER A 212 -8.19 -19.46 58.55
CA SER A 212 -8.56 -19.26 59.95
C SER A 212 -9.96 -18.63 60.12
N VAL A 213 -10.35 -17.73 59.22
CA VAL A 213 -11.67 -17.09 59.24
C VAL A 213 -12.74 -18.07 58.78
N VAL A 214 -12.52 -18.75 57.66
CA VAL A 214 -13.54 -19.58 57.00
C VAL A 214 -13.68 -20.94 57.68
N LYS A 215 -12.58 -21.62 58.03
CA LYS A 215 -12.61 -22.97 58.60
C LYS A 215 -12.61 -22.98 60.13
N HIS A 216 -11.93 -22.01 60.76
CA HIS A 216 -11.76 -21.98 62.23
C HIS A 216 -12.59 -20.88 62.92
N GLY A 217 -13.36 -20.09 62.17
CA GLY A 217 -14.30 -19.10 62.73
C GLY A 217 -13.64 -17.95 63.48
N VAL A 218 -12.37 -17.64 63.19
CA VAL A 218 -11.64 -16.52 63.81
C VAL A 218 -12.31 -15.18 63.42
N LYS A 219 -12.59 -14.34 64.43
CA LYS A 219 -13.28 -13.04 64.26
C LYS A 219 -12.35 -11.83 64.38
N SER A 220 -11.18 -12.00 65.01
CA SER A 220 -10.21 -10.91 65.24
C SER A 220 -8.78 -11.34 64.91
N VAL A 221 -8.13 -10.61 64.00
CA VAL A 221 -6.79 -10.93 63.48
C VAL A 221 -5.85 -9.73 63.58
N LEU A 222 -4.61 -10.00 63.96
CA LEU A 222 -3.49 -9.05 63.93
C LEU A 222 -2.45 -9.49 62.90
N VAL A 223 -2.10 -8.60 61.96
CA VAL A 223 -1.05 -8.83 60.96
C VAL A 223 0.16 -7.93 61.27
N ASP A 224 1.34 -8.53 61.45
CA ASP A 224 2.60 -7.81 61.62
C ASP A 224 3.44 -7.85 60.35
N SER A 225 3.09 -6.99 59.40
CA SER A 225 3.90 -6.73 58.20
C SER A 225 3.89 -5.21 57.88
N PRO A 226 5.06 -4.60 57.60
CA PRO A 226 5.13 -3.21 57.16
C PRO A 226 4.75 -3.01 55.69
N ASP A 227 4.55 -4.10 54.93
CA ASP A 227 4.51 -4.01 53.48
C ASP A 227 3.23 -3.32 52.99
N THR A 228 3.39 -2.47 51.98
CA THR A 228 2.26 -1.75 51.39
C THR A 228 1.38 -2.68 50.58
N ASP A 229 1.97 -3.70 49.95
CA ASP A 229 1.26 -4.75 49.21
C ASP A 229 0.30 -5.51 50.14
N VAL A 230 0.76 -5.84 51.35
CA VAL A 230 -0.07 -6.45 52.40
C VAL A 230 -1.21 -5.52 52.83
N LEU A 231 -0.93 -4.25 53.12
CA LEU A 231 -1.99 -3.31 53.54
C LEU A 231 -3.11 -3.16 52.50
N VAL A 232 -2.73 -2.99 51.23
CA VAL A 232 -3.68 -2.82 50.12
C VAL A 232 -4.57 -4.06 49.97
N ASN A 233 -3.99 -5.26 50.10
CA ASN A 233 -4.74 -6.51 50.03
C ASN A 233 -5.62 -6.75 51.27
N LEU A 234 -5.15 -6.41 52.48
CA LEU A 234 -5.95 -6.50 53.70
C LEU A 234 -7.21 -5.63 53.62
N ILE A 235 -7.08 -4.39 53.12
CA ILE A 235 -8.21 -3.46 52.94
C ILE A 235 -9.26 -4.07 51.98
N PHE A 236 -8.81 -4.60 50.85
CA PHE A 236 -9.69 -5.19 49.84
C PHE A 236 -10.40 -6.45 50.36
N HIS A 237 -9.66 -7.42 50.90
CA HIS A 237 -10.20 -8.70 51.35
C HIS A 237 -11.03 -8.59 52.63
N PHE A 238 -10.72 -7.64 53.52
CA PHE A 238 -11.59 -7.33 54.66
C PHE A 238 -12.99 -6.92 54.21
N LYS A 239 -13.10 -6.12 53.13
CA LYS A 239 -14.39 -5.68 52.61
C LYS A 239 -15.10 -6.75 51.76
N LYS A 240 -14.34 -7.55 51.00
CA LYS A 240 -14.89 -8.42 49.95
C LYS A 240 -14.91 -9.91 50.24
N THR A 241 -14.02 -10.40 51.09
CA THR A 241 -13.77 -11.86 51.23
C THR A 241 -14.05 -12.35 52.63
N TRP A 242 -13.58 -11.63 53.65
CA TRP A 242 -13.61 -12.11 55.02
C TRP A 242 -14.77 -11.52 55.83
N GLN A 243 -15.48 -12.36 56.58
CA GLN A 243 -16.46 -11.92 57.57
C GLN A 243 -15.80 -11.62 58.94
N LEU A 244 -14.67 -10.90 58.90
CA LEU A 244 -13.92 -10.51 60.11
C LEU A 244 -14.61 -9.34 60.82
N GLN A 245 -14.67 -9.38 62.14
CA GLN A 245 -15.18 -8.25 62.94
C GLN A 245 -14.08 -7.20 63.18
N LYS A 246 -12.86 -7.67 63.46
CA LYS A 246 -11.72 -6.80 63.76
C LYS A 246 -10.49 -7.28 63.00
N LEU A 247 -9.88 -6.36 62.25
CA LEU A 247 -8.60 -6.58 61.59
C LEU A 247 -7.64 -5.45 61.95
N PHE A 248 -6.43 -5.81 62.38
CA PHE A 248 -5.37 -4.88 62.75
C PHE A 248 -4.10 -5.17 61.94
N VAL A 249 -3.36 -4.12 61.60
CA VAL A 249 -2.06 -4.24 60.92
C VAL A 249 -1.02 -3.35 61.60
N LYS A 250 0.18 -3.89 61.85
CA LYS A 250 1.30 -3.12 62.43
C LYS A 250 2.18 -2.54 61.32
N LEU A 251 2.03 -1.24 61.09
CA LEU A 251 2.76 -0.49 60.07
C LEU A 251 3.88 0.36 60.69
N GLY A 252 4.83 0.79 59.83
CA GLY A 252 5.86 1.75 60.19
C GLY A 252 7.26 1.18 60.42
N ASN A 253 8.21 2.09 60.58
CA ASN A 253 9.64 1.82 60.70
C ASN A 253 10.07 1.69 62.18
N ARG A 254 11.36 1.49 62.43
CA ARG A 254 11.92 1.24 63.78
C ARG A 254 11.55 2.28 64.84
N ARG A 255 11.20 3.52 64.46
CA ARG A 255 10.91 4.64 65.37
C ARG A 255 9.42 4.96 65.50
N ASN A 256 8.61 4.72 64.46
CA ASN A 256 7.18 5.08 64.42
C ASN A 256 6.32 3.85 64.08
N LYS A 257 6.25 2.87 64.99
CA LYS A 257 5.32 1.73 64.85
C LYS A 257 3.90 2.17 65.18
N LYS A 258 2.96 1.92 64.28
CA LYS A 258 1.54 2.24 64.45
C LYS A 258 0.72 0.97 64.23
N THR A 259 -0.06 0.59 65.23
CA THR A 259 -1.10 -0.44 65.09
C THR A 259 -2.34 0.21 64.48
N VAL A 260 -2.66 -0.15 63.24
CA VAL A 260 -3.75 0.46 62.47
C VAL A 260 -4.95 -0.48 62.43
N PRO A 261 -6.14 -0.06 62.90
CA PRO A 261 -7.37 -0.84 62.75
C PRO A 261 -7.87 -0.74 61.30
N VAL A 262 -7.64 -1.78 60.51
CA VAL A 262 -8.06 -1.83 59.08
C VAL A 262 -9.58 -1.72 58.95
N HIS A 263 -10.32 -2.33 59.87
CA HIS A 263 -11.79 -2.28 59.88
C HIS A 263 -12.33 -0.85 60.00
N LEU A 264 -11.75 -0.01 60.86
CA LEU A 264 -12.12 1.42 60.94
C LEU A 264 -11.61 2.23 59.75
N LEU A 265 -10.47 1.84 59.17
CA LEU A 265 -9.92 2.50 58.00
C LEU A 265 -10.86 2.34 56.80
N VAL A 266 -11.37 1.12 56.57
CA VAL A 266 -12.29 0.82 55.47
C VAL A 266 -13.58 1.64 55.56
N ASP A 267 -14.07 1.92 56.76
CA ASP A 267 -15.25 2.77 56.97
C ASP A 267 -15.03 4.25 56.60
N GLN A 268 -13.77 4.71 56.53
CA GLN A 268 -13.43 6.09 56.12
C GLN A 268 -13.12 6.21 54.63
N LEU A 269 -12.99 5.10 53.90
CA LEU A 269 -12.63 5.09 52.49
C LEU A 269 -13.88 4.96 51.61
N ASP A 270 -13.86 5.66 50.48
CA ASP A 270 -14.88 5.48 49.45
C ASP A 270 -14.89 4.03 48.92
N ASN A 271 -16.09 3.48 48.65
CA ASN A 271 -16.24 2.09 48.23
C ASN A 271 -15.57 1.81 46.86
N ASN A 272 -15.61 2.76 45.91
CA ASN A 272 -14.96 2.60 44.62
C ASN A 272 -13.44 2.69 44.78
N LEU A 273 -12.95 3.55 45.67
CA LEU A 273 -11.53 3.59 46.01
C LEU A 273 -11.08 2.23 46.55
N VAL A 274 -11.77 1.65 47.55
CA VAL A 274 -11.43 0.33 48.11
C VAL A 274 -11.33 -0.76 47.03
N LEU A 275 -12.24 -0.75 46.05
CA LEU A 275 -12.23 -1.69 44.92
C LEU A 275 -11.04 -1.50 43.99
N CYS A 276 -10.66 -0.25 43.72
CA CYS A 276 -9.63 0.11 42.75
C CYS A 276 -8.21 0.22 43.36
N LEU A 277 -8.04 0.16 44.69
CA LEU A 277 -6.74 0.34 45.35
C LEU A 277 -5.64 -0.59 44.83
N ARG A 278 -5.97 -1.86 44.53
CA ARG A 278 -5.02 -2.82 43.94
C ARG A 278 -4.55 -2.38 42.56
N ALA A 279 -5.49 -1.96 41.71
CA ALA A 279 -5.19 -1.44 40.37
C ALA A 279 -4.35 -0.16 40.43
N ILE A 280 -4.71 0.80 41.28
CA ILE A 280 -3.98 2.06 41.47
C ILE A 280 -2.54 1.78 41.90
N HIS A 281 -2.34 0.88 42.87
CA HIS A 281 -1.02 0.53 43.37
C HIS A 281 -0.17 -0.23 42.33
N ALA A 282 -0.76 -1.18 41.60
CA ALA A 282 -0.06 -1.93 40.55
C ALA A 282 0.30 -1.07 39.33
N LEU A 283 -0.63 -0.21 38.86
CA LEU A 283 -0.45 0.67 37.71
C LEU A 283 0.57 1.79 37.99
N SER A 284 0.56 2.37 39.19
CA SER A 284 1.53 3.42 39.57
C SER A 284 2.91 2.86 39.97
N GLY A 285 2.99 1.56 40.27
CA GLY A 285 4.24 0.80 40.47
C GLY A 285 4.30 0.08 41.82
N CYS A 286 4.54 -1.23 41.77
CA CYS A 286 4.73 -2.13 42.92
C CYS A 286 5.97 -3.04 42.71
N ASP A 287 6.19 -4.05 43.56
CA ASP A 287 7.39 -4.90 43.53
C ASP A 287 7.62 -5.57 42.16
N SER A 288 6.55 -5.89 41.45
CA SER A 288 6.57 -6.58 40.16
C SER A 288 6.38 -5.65 38.94
N THR A 289 6.14 -4.35 39.14
CA THR A 289 5.83 -3.40 38.06
C THR A 289 6.67 -2.12 38.10
N SER A 290 6.80 -1.45 36.95
CA SER A 290 7.57 -0.21 36.81
C SER A 290 6.91 0.97 37.54
N LYS A 291 7.68 1.98 37.95
CA LYS A 291 7.10 3.24 38.43
C LYS A 291 6.58 4.07 37.25
N VAL A 292 5.27 4.30 37.20
CA VAL A 292 4.62 5.17 36.20
C VAL A 292 3.91 6.30 36.94
N GLY A 293 4.49 7.51 36.89
CA GLY A 293 3.89 8.71 37.48
C GLY A 293 3.84 8.74 39.02
N PRO A 294 3.16 9.75 39.61
CA PRO A 294 3.01 9.90 41.06
C PRO A 294 1.86 9.03 41.61
N LYS A 295 2.15 8.19 42.61
CA LYS A 295 1.19 7.27 43.26
C LYS A 295 -0.08 7.93 43.82
N LEU A 296 0.03 9.22 44.20
CA LEU A 296 -1.04 9.96 44.88
C LEU A 296 -2.05 10.60 43.92
N SER A 297 -1.77 10.61 42.60
CA SER A 297 -2.68 11.15 41.60
C SER A 297 -4.02 10.42 41.60
N GLY A 298 -4.02 9.09 41.68
CA GLY A 298 -5.24 8.27 41.74
C GLY A 298 -6.08 8.43 43.01
N MET A 299 -5.48 8.79 44.15
CA MET A 299 -6.23 9.00 45.41
C MET A 299 -6.81 10.41 45.55
N LYS A 300 -6.16 11.42 44.96
CA LYS A 300 -6.48 12.84 45.14
C LYS A 300 -7.14 13.49 43.91
N SER A 301 -7.28 12.76 42.81
CA SER A 301 -7.86 13.29 41.58
C SER A 301 -9.39 13.28 41.62
N SER A 302 -10.00 14.24 40.94
CA SER A 302 -11.42 14.28 40.58
C SER A 302 -11.77 13.22 39.51
N MET A 303 -10.99 12.15 39.43
CA MET A 303 -10.99 11.24 38.30
C MET A 303 -12.02 10.15 38.48
N ASP A 304 -12.65 9.75 37.37
CA ASP A 304 -13.64 8.68 37.38
C ASP A 304 -12.99 7.32 37.63
N LEU A 305 -13.02 6.88 38.89
CA LEU A 305 -12.55 5.56 39.32
C LEU A 305 -13.31 4.41 38.63
N SER A 306 -14.45 4.69 37.95
CA SER A 306 -15.16 3.72 37.12
C SER A 306 -14.30 3.18 35.98
N LEU A 307 -13.31 3.95 35.50
CA LEU A 307 -12.39 3.52 34.44
C LEU A 307 -11.55 2.30 34.84
N LEU A 308 -11.32 2.10 36.14
CA LEU A 308 -10.59 0.97 36.70
C LEU A 308 -11.52 -0.11 37.28
N ALA A 309 -12.83 0.03 37.15
CA ALA A 309 -13.78 -1.00 37.57
C ALA A 309 -13.48 -2.30 36.82
N GLY A 310 -13.46 -3.42 37.52
CA GLY A 310 -13.14 -4.74 36.95
C GLY A 310 -11.64 -5.00 36.70
N PHE A 311 -10.74 -4.03 36.92
CA PHE A 311 -9.31 -4.22 36.65
C PHE A 311 -8.68 -5.31 37.54
N GLY A 312 -8.21 -6.38 36.91
CA GLY A 312 -7.68 -7.56 37.59
C GLY A 312 -8.77 -8.46 38.22
N VAL A 313 -10.04 -8.25 37.88
CA VAL A 313 -11.17 -9.10 38.24
C VAL A 313 -11.77 -9.75 36.99
N GLU A 314 -12.08 -8.94 35.98
CA GLU A 314 -12.60 -9.38 34.67
C GLU A 314 -11.44 -9.74 33.73
N GLU A 315 -11.75 -10.42 32.61
CA GLU A 315 -10.76 -10.72 31.57
C GLU A 315 -10.17 -9.46 30.94
N LEU A 316 -8.89 -9.54 30.54
CA LEU A 316 -8.18 -8.39 29.99
C LEU A 316 -8.70 -8.02 28.59
N SER A 317 -9.49 -6.94 28.51
CA SER A 317 -10.01 -6.41 27.24
C SER A 317 -9.17 -5.22 26.71
N PRO A 318 -9.17 -4.96 25.40
CA PRO A 318 -8.54 -3.77 24.82
C PRO A 318 -9.08 -2.45 25.42
N GLN A 319 -10.38 -2.42 25.75
CA GLN A 319 -11.00 -1.26 26.37
C GLN A 319 -10.45 -1.01 27.78
N MET A 320 -10.23 -2.06 28.57
CA MET A 320 -9.64 -1.93 29.90
C MET A 320 -8.19 -1.44 29.84
N ILE A 321 -7.42 -1.89 28.84
CA ILE A 321 -6.07 -1.36 28.60
C ILE A 321 -6.13 0.14 28.27
N SER A 322 -7.05 0.55 27.38
CA SER A 322 -7.24 1.96 27.04
C SER A 322 -7.66 2.81 28.24
N ASN A 323 -8.58 2.32 29.07
CA ASN A 323 -9.02 3.01 30.28
C ASN A 323 -7.89 3.15 31.31
N ALA A 324 -7.06 2.11 31.48
CA ALA A 324 -5.89 2.15 32.35
C ALA A 324 -4.80 3.12 31.83
N GLU A 325 -4.61 3.20 30.51
CA GLU A 325 -3.72 4.20 29.89
C GLU A 325 -4.23 5.63 30.15
N LYS A 326 -5.51 5.89 29.91
CA LYS A 326 -6.15 7.19 30.22
C LYS A 326 -5.98 7.57 31.70
N PHE A 327 -6.14 6.60 32.60
CA PHE A 327 -5.87 6.75 34.03
C PHE A 327 -4.42 7.13 34.35
N LEU A 328 -3.46 6.58 33.62
CA LEU A 328 -2.05 6.91 33.82
C LEU A 328 -1.68 8.28 33.24
N VAL A 329 -2.26 8.67 32.09
CA VAL A 329 -2.01 9.98 31.45
C VAL A 329 -2.55 11.13 32.30
N SER A 330 -3.78 11.02 32.80
CA SER A 330 -4.37 12.04 33.68
C SER A 330 -3.61 12.24 35.00
N GLY A 331 -2.88 11.19 35.44
CA GLY A 331 -2.02 11.25 36.61
C GLY A 331 -0.71 11.99 36.37
N LEU A 332 -0.39 12.31 35.11
CA LEU A 332 0.68 13.23 34.72
C LEU A 332 0.22 14.69 34.93
N LYS A 333 1.09 15.68 34.69
CA LYS A 333 0.74 17.12 34.83
C LYS A 333 -0.56 17.42 34.08
N LYS A 334 -1.33 18.45 34.49
CA LYS A 334 -2.58 18.88 33.81
C LYS A 334 -2.42 18.86 32.28
N THR A 335 -3.01 17.87 31.63
CA THR A 335 -3.01 17.64 30.18
C THR A 335 -4.40 17.12 29.79
N ASP A 336 -4.85 17.48 28.58
CA ASP A 336 -6.08 16.96 27.98
C ASP A 336 -5.83 15.71 27.12
N CYS A 337 -4.58 15.23 27.08
CA CYS A 337 -4.20 14.02 26.34
C CYS A 337 -4.89 12.77 26.89
N SER A 338 -5.20 11.84 25.98
CA SER A 338 -5.84 10.56 26.30
C SER A 338 -4.89 9.36 26.19
N THR A 339 -3.75 9.51 25.50
CA THR A 339 -2.73 8.48 25.31
C THR A 339 -1.32 8.99 25.61
N PHE A 340 -0.38 8.07 25.85
CA PHE A 340 1.03 8.46 26.02
C PHE A 340 1.66 8.94 24.71
N ASP A 341 1.18 8.50 23.55
CA ASP A 341 1.65 8.99 22.25
C ASP A 341 1.25 10.45 22.02
N GLU A 342 0.01 10.82 22.38
CA GLU A 342 -0.46 12.22 22.36
C GLU A 342 0.37 13.07 23.31
N TYR A 343 0.61 12.59 24.54
CA TYR A 343 1.43 13.31 25.51
C TYR A 343 2.90 13.44 25.07
N ARG A 344 3.47 12.41 24.42
CA ARG A 344 4.82 12.48 23.82
C ARG A 344 4.89 13.51 22.72
N TRP A 345 3.87 13.57 21.86
CA TRP A 345 3.78 14.60 20.83
C TRP A 345 3.68 15.99 21.45
N GLU A 346 2.84 16.17 22.48
CA GLU A 346 2.71 17.44 23.20
C GLU A 346 4.05 17.86 23.82
N GLN A 347 4.81 16.92 24.42
CA GLN A 347 6.16 17.17 24.95
C GLN A 347 7.16 17.57 23.87
N TYR A 348 7.11 16.91 22.71
CA TYR A 348 7.98 17.22 21.58
C TYR A 348 7.66 18.59 20.98
N HIS A 349 6.39 18.83 20.68
CA HIS A 349 5.90 20.04 20.01
C HIS A 349 6.13 21.31 20.86
N ASN A 350 5.97 21.21 22.18
CA ASN A 350 6.09 22.36 23.08
C ASN A 350 7.53 22.67 23.52
N SER A 351 8.53 21.88 23.12
CA SER A 351 9.93 22.15 23.49
C SER A 351 10.58 23.18 22.58
N LYS A 352 11.13 24.24 23.19
CA LYS A 352 11.92 25.29 22.52
C LYS A 352 13.42 24.99 22.44
N LYS A 353 13.88 23.79 22.85
CA LYS A 353 15.29 23.35 22.87
C LYS A 353 15.43 21.96 22.25
N GLU A 354 16.65 21.57 21.85
CA GLU A 354 16.98 20.19 21.48
C GLU A 354 16.43 19.21 22.53
N LEU A 355 15.40 18.45 22.17
CA LEU A 355 14.82 17.46 23.06
C LEU A 355 15.82 16.35 23.27
N ASN A 356 16.19 16.13 24.53
CA ASN A 356 16.82 14.89 24.90
C ASN A 356 15.76 13.78 24.85
N PHE A 357 15.82 12.92 23.83
CA PHE A 357 14.88 11.80 23.64
C PHE A 357 14.80 10.87 24.87
N ASN A 358 15.84 10.86 25.73
CA ASN A 358 15.81 10.11 26.99
C ASN A 358 14.84 10.69 28.04
N GLN A 359 14.40 11.95 27.90
CA GLN A 359 13.50 12.62 28.85
C GLN A 359 12.01 12.49 28.49
N LEU A 360 11.68 11.92 27.33
CA LEU A 360 10.29 11.65 26.93
C LEU A 360 9.69 10.52 27.77
N VAL A 361 8.39 10.61 28.06
CA VAL A 361 7.65 9.44 28.61
C VAL A 361 7.67 8.30 27.59
N CYS A 362 7.53 7.03 28.00
CA CYS A 362 7.50 5.89 27.07
C CYS A 362 6.34 5.96 26.05
N CYS A 363 6.47 5.31 24.89
CA CYS A 363 5.34 5.23 23.95
C CYS A 363 4.21 4.33 24.46
N SER A 364 3.03 4.47 23.85
CA SER A 364 1.82 3.76 24.28
C SER A 364 1.98 2.23 24.15
N SER A 365 2.73 1.76 23.15
CA SER A 365 3.01 0.33 23.00
C SER A 365 3.83 -0.22 24.18
N THR A 366 4.89 0.47 24.61
CA THR A 366 5.67 0.13 25.80
C THR A 366 4.81 0.20 27.07
N LEU A 367 3.95 1.20 27.19
CA LEU A 367 3.05 1.35 28.34
C LEU A 367 2.03 0.23 28.45
N ARG A 368 1.48 -0.25 27.32
CA ARG A 368 0.51 -1.36 27.33
C ARG A 368 1.11 -2.62 27.93
N GLU A 369 2.39 -2.89 27.69
CA GLU A 369 3.10 -3.99 28.36
C GLU A 369 3.19 -3.77 29.87
N HIS A 370 3.40 -2.54 30.34
CA HIS A 370 3.31 -2.21 31.78
C HIS A 370 1.91 -2.43 32.36
N ILE A 371 0.86 -2.03 31.65
CA ILE A 371 -0.54 -2.24 32.06
C ILE A 371 -0.84 -3.73 32.17
N LYS A 372 -0.37 -4.56 31.23
CA LYS A 372 -0.50 -6.03 31.30
C LYS A 372 0.18 -6.62 32.54
N ARG A 373 1.39 -6.17 32.88
CA ARG A 373 2.09 -6.60 34.11
C ARG A 373 1.32 -6.21 35.37
N ALA A 374 0.80 -4.99 35.41
CA ALA A 374 -0.05 -4.52 36.52
C ALA A 374 -1.35 -5.32 36.66
N TYR A 375 -1.97 -5.68 35.53
CA TYR A 375 -3.15 -6.54 35.50
C TYR A 375 -2.84 -7.93 36.07
N LEU A 376 -1.73 -8.56 35.65
CA LEU A 376 -1.31 -9.86 36.18
C LEU A 376 -1.10 -9.83 37.69
N GLN A 377 -0.44 -8.79 38.21
CA GLN A 377 -0.25 -8.63 39.65
C GLN A 377 -1.59 -8.51 40.40
N CYS A 378 -2.56 -7.75 39.87
CA CYS A 378 -3.89 -7.63 40.48
C CYS A 378 -4.65 -8.97 40.49
N ARG A 379 -4.47 -9.79 39.44
CA ARG A 379 -5.05 -11.14 39.35
C ARG A 379 -4.42 -12.11 40.37
N MET A 380 -3.12 -12.00 40.61
CA MET A 380 -2.44 -12.78 41.65
C MET A 380 -2.94 -12.40 43.04
N TRP A 381 -2.98 -11.11 43.35
CA TRP A 381 -3.53 -10.60 44.61
C TRP A 381 -4.99 -10.98 44.83
N LEU A 382 -5.81 -11.08 43.77
CA LEU A 382 -7.21 -11.48 43.91
C LEU A 382 -7.34 -12.92 44.42
N GLN A 383 -6.42 -13.78 43.99
CA GLN A 383 -6.36 -15.19 44.34
C GLN A 383 -5.54 -15.45 45.62
N ALA A 384 -4.95 -14.42 46.25
CA ALA A 384 -4.11 -14.58 47.44
C ALA A 384 -4.78 -15.36 48.60
N PRO A 385 -6.10 -15.28 48.84
CA PRO A 385 -6.79 -16.11 49.83
C PRO A 385 -6.92 -17.60 49.49
N THR A 386 -6.40 -18.07 48.35
CA THR A 386 -6.53 -19.46 47.86
C THR A 386 -5.18 -20.20 47.86
N PRO A 387 -5.16 -21.54 48.05
CA PRO A 387 -3.92 -22.32 48.12
C PRO A 387 -3.23 -22.48 46.75
N GLU A 388 -4.00 -22.60 45.68
CA GLU A 388 -3.53 -22.71 44.30
C GLU A 388 -3.87 -21.44 43.53
N VAL A 389 -2.82 -20.67 43.21
CA VAL A 389 -2.96 -19.49 42.36
C VAL A 389 -2.76 -19.95 40.93
N THR A 390 -3.77 -19.76 40.07
CA THR A 390 -3.56 -19.90 38.62
C THR A 390 -2.53 -18.84 38.21
N LYS A 391 -1.38 -19.29 37.68
CA LYS A 391 -0.33 -18.42 37.16
C LYS A 391 -0.43 -18.43 35.63
N PRO A 392 -1.11 -17.44 35.02
CA PRO A 392 -1.04 -17.26 33.58
C PRO A 392 0.42 -17.13 33.15
N ASP A 393 0.74 -17.56 31.93
CA ASP A 393 2.08 -17.40 31.37
C ASP A 393 2.47 -15.91 31.41
N PRO A 394 3.50 -15.52 32.19
CA PRO A 394 3.91 -14.13 32.31
C PRO A 394 4.30 -13.51 30.97
N CYS A 395 4.71 -14.33 29.99
CA CYS A 395 5.06 -13.89 28.64
C CYS A 395 3.86 -13.28 27.89
N GLN A 396 2.64 -13.69 28.22
CA GLN A 396 1.42 -13.11 27.65
C GLN A 396 1.06 -11.75 28.28
N TYR A 397 1.66 -11.42 29.42
CA TYR A 397 1.34 -10.24 30.23
C TYR A 397 2.51 -9.26 30.35
N GLY A 398 3.36 -9.17 29.33
CA GLY A 398 4.40 -8.15 29.21
C GLY A 398 5.71 -8.46 29.93
N TYR A 399 5.97 -9.73 30.27
CA TYR A 399 7.31 -10.23 30.60
C TYR A 399 7.93 -10.96 29.40
N ARG A 400 9.25 -11.18 29.41
CA ARG A 400 9.95 -12.05 28.44
C ARG A 400 10.82 -13.03 29.21
N ALA A 401 10.88 -14.28 28.75
CA ALA A 401 11.87 -15.23 29.22
C ALA A 401 13.25 -14.84 28.67
N THR A 402 14.25 -14.72 29.53
CA THR A 402 15.65 -14.49 29.11
C THR A 402 16.47 -15.74 29.43
N ASP A 403 17.11 -16.33 28.43
CA ASP A 403 18.24 -17.23 28.65
C ASP A 403 19.45 -16.43 29.17
N PRO A 404 20.36 -17.05 29.96
CA PRO A 404 21.52 -16.36 30.50
C PRO A 404 22.63 -16.23 29.44
N GLU A 405 22.70 -15.10 28.73
CA GLU A 405 23.90 -14.39 28.19
C GLU A 405 23.55 -13.46 27.00
N PRO A 406 24.41 -12.49 26.62
CA PRO A 406 24.91 -11.37 27.39
C PRO A 406 24.25 -10.06 26.92
N ALA A 407 24.15 -9.12 27.86
CA ALA A 407 23.77 -7.73 27.60
C ALA A 407 24.83 -7.05 26.72
N GLY A 408 24.59 -7.00 25.41
CA GLY A 408 25.51 -6.41 24.45
C GLY A 408 24.96 -6.30 23.03
N GLY A 409 23.64 -6.11 22.88
CA GLY A 409 23.05 -5.82 21.58
C GLY A 409 22.86 -4.33 21.41
N ASN A 410 23.59 -3.72 20.46
CA ASN A 410 23.13 -2.51 19.78
C ASN A 410 21.76 -2.86 19.17
N GLY A 411 20.70 -2.69 19.96
CA GLY A 411 19.36 -3.09 19.59
C GLY A 411 18.95 -2.31 18.36
N THR A 412 18.87 -3.00 17.24
CA THR A 412 18.22 -2.51 16.03
C THR A 412 16.81 -2.10 16.41
N ILE A 413 16.49 -0.82 16.30
CA ILE A 413 15.16 -0.31 16.70
C ILE A 413 14.11 -0.78 15.68
N LEU A 414 14.51 -1.07 14.44
CA LEU A 414 13.62 -1.45 13.33
C LEU A 414 14.25 -2.55 12.44
N PRO A 415 14.38 -3.81 12.92
CA PRO A 415 15.10 -4.89 12.21
C PRO A 415 14.48 -5.33 10.88
N MET A 416 13.28 -4.84 10.54
CA MET A 416 12.58 -5.15 9.29
C MET A 416 12.55 -3.96 8.30
N LEU A 417 13.13 -2.81 8.66
CA LEU A 417 13.06 -1.62 7.83
C LEU A 417 13.94 -1.77 6.59
N LYS A 418 13.31 -1.76 5.40
CA LYS A 418 13.98 -1.82 4.10
C LYS A 418 14.03 -0.48 3.38
N THR A 419 12.93 0.25 3.42
CA THR A 419 12.80 1.56 2.78
C THR A 419 12.56 2.62 3.84
N LEU A 420 13.39 3.65 3.82
CA LEU A 420 13.24 4.83 4.67
C LEU A 420 12.98 6.05 3.78
N ASP A 421 11.74 6.55 3.81
CA ASP A 421 11.37 7.78 3.12
C ASP A 421 11.31 8.95 4.11
N MET A 422 12.19 9.92 3.92
CA MET A 422 12.27 11.16 4.68
C MET A 422 11.99 12.39 3.81
N SER A 423 11.46 12.19 2.61
CA SER A 423 11.25 13.24 1.62
C SER A 423 10.29 14.34 2.10
N ASN A 424 10.44 15.55 1.56
CA ASN A 424 9.62 16.72 1.85
C ASN A 424 9.65 17.16 3.32
N ASN A 425 10.75 16.92 4.01
CA ASN A 425 10.99 17.40 5.38
C ASN A 425 12.17 18.37 5.38
N PRO A 426 12.02 19.62 5.85
CA PRO A 426 13.12 20.58 5.87
C PRO A 426 14.17 20.15 6.90
N MET A 427 15.24 19.56 6.39
CA MET A 427 16.41 19.11 7.11
C MET A 427 17.61 19.82 6.46
N CYS A 428 17.94 21.03 6.90
CA CYS A 428 19.06 21.77 6.30
C CYS A 428 20.39 21.00 6.38
N ASN A 429 20.55 20.22 7.47
CA ASN A 429 21.75 19.48 7.81
C ASN A 429 21.41 18.02 8.16
N LEU A 430 22.28 17.09 7.78
CA LEU A 430 22.22 15.67 8.17
C LEU A 430 23.27 15.36 9.25
N PRO A 431 22.89 15.15 10.53
CA PRO A 431 23.85 14.83 11.59
C PRO A 431 24.55 13.48 11.35
N SER A 432 25.85 13.39 11.62
CA SER A 432 26.67 12.19 11.35
C SER A 432 26.20 10.92 12.08
N LYS A 433 25.49 11.05 13.20
CA LYS A 433 24.97 9.92 13.99
C LYS A 433 23.50 9.59 13.74
N LEU A 434 22.85 10.24 12.77
CA LEU A 434 21.41 10.12 12.55
C LEU A 434 20.97 8.66 12.30
N PHE A 435 21.70 7.93 11.45
CA PHE A 435 21.35 6.56 11.05
C PHE A 435 22.05 5.47 11.87
N LEU A 436 22.83 5.83 12.90
CA LEU A 436 23.54 4.85 13.73
C LEU A 436 22.61 3.79 14.38
N PRO A 437 21.40 4.12 14.86
CA PRO A 437 20.46 3.12 15.39
C PRO A 437 19.93 2.14 14.34
N LEU A 438 20.11 2.46 13.06
CA LEU A 438 19.67 1.66 11.92
C LEU A 438 20.79 0.78 11.36
N ALA A 439 22.00 0.79 11.93
CA ALA A 439 23.18 0.07 11.44
C ALA A 439 22.97 -1.43 11.20
N SER A 440 22.03 -2.05 11.92
CA SER A 440 21.70 -3.47 11.80
C SER A 440 20.36 -3.72 11.10
N SER A 441 19.75 -2.69 10.51
CA SER A 441 18.49 -2.79 9.77
C SER A 441 18.80 -3.10 8.30
N PRO A 442 18.00 -3.94 7.61
CA PRO A 442 18.23 -4.32 6.21
C PRO A 442 17.76 -3.23 5.24
N ILE A 443 18.20 -1.99 5.43
CA ILE A 443 17.78 -0.84 4.61
C ILE A 443 18.46 -0.92 3.25
N THR A 444 17.64 -1.01 2.20
CA THR A 444 18.07 -0.99 0.80
C THR A 444 17.70 0.31 0.09
N SER A 445 16.71 1.06 0.58
CA SER A 445 16.25 2.29 -0.07
C SER A 445 16.15 3.45 0.89
N LEU A 446 16.80 4.57 0.55
CA LEU A 446 16.75 5.82 1.32
C LEU A 446 16.31 6.97 0.41
N LEU A 447 15.19 7.60 0.76
CA LEU A 447 14.64 8.74 0.02
C LEU A 447 14.78 10.00 0.86
N LEU A 448 15.59 10.94 0.37
CA LEU A 448 15.91 12.23 0.97
C LEU A 448 15.53 13.38 0.02
N ARG A 449 14.43 13.21 -0.71
CA ARG A 449 13.99 14.16 -1.73
C ARG A 449 13.41 15.43 -1.10
N ASN A 450 13.77 16.59 -1.64
CA ASN A 450 13.22 17.88 -1.22
C ASN A 450 13.34 18.10 0.30
N CYS A 451 14.55 17.85 0.83
CA CYS A 451 14.85 17.99 2.24
C CYS A 451 15.56 19.31 2.57
N SER A 452 15.80 20.19 1.59
CA SER A 452 16.59 21.41 1.74
C SER A 452 18.03 21.16 2.22
N LEU A 453 18.60 20.01 1.86
CA LEU A 453 19.96 19.65 2.26
C LEU A 453 20.97 20.64 1.67
N SER A 454 21.86 21.15 2.51
CA SER A 454 22.90 22.10 2.11
C SER A 454 24.24 21.91 2.81
N GLN A 455 24.28 21.26 3.98
CA GLN A 455 25.53 21.01 4.70
C GLN A 455 25.61 19.56 5.17
N ILE A 456 26.65 18.86 4.73
CA ILE A 456 27.02 17.53 5.21
C ILE A 456 28.21 17.67 6.18
N PRO A 457 28.24 16.94 7.32
CA PRO A 457 29.31 17.06 8.29
C PRO A 457 30.66 16.64 7.70
N GLN A 458 31.70 17.43 7.95
CA GLN A 458 33.08 17.11 7.53
C GLN A 458 33.68 15.89 8.26
N SER A 459 33.12 15.50 9.42
CA SER A 459 33.59 14.37 10.24
C SER A 459 32.51 13.29 10.39
N GLY A 460 32.69 12.20 9.64
CA GLY A 460 31.78 11.05 9.61
C GLY A 460 30.56 11.29 8.73
N SER A 461 30.40 10.47 7.69
CA SER A 461 29.22 10.55 6.82
C SER A 461 28.03 9.87 7.52
N PRO A 462 26.83 10.47 7.50
CA PRO A 462 25.64 9.89 8.11
C PRO A 462 25.28 8.53 7.50
N LEU A 463 25.70 8.24 6.25
CA LEU A 463 25.39 7.00 5.55
C LEU A 463 26.34 5.83 5.88
N GLU A 464 27.37 6.04 6.70
CA GLU A 464 28.29 4.97 7.12
C GLU A 464 27.60 3.72 7.69
N PRO A 465 26.52 3.83 8.50
CA PRO A 465 25.76 2.68 8.99
C PRO A 465 24.92 1.96 7.92
N LEU A 466 24.76 2.55 6.72
CA LEU A 466 23.86 2.11 5.65
C LEU A 466 24.62 1.60 4.44
N SER A 467 25.67 0.81 4.65
CA SER A 467 26.54 0.30 3.56
C SER A 467 25.83 -0.65 2.59
N GLY A 468 24.69 -1.23 2.98
CA GLY A 468 23.87 -2.13 2.14
C GLY A 468 22.85 -1.42 1.24
N LEU A 469 22.97 -0.12 1.02
CA LEU A 469 22.00 0.65 0.25
C LEU A 469 22.06 0.31 -1.26
N GLU A 470 20.90 0.09 -1.86
CA GLU A 470 20.72 -0.16 -3.29
C GLU A 470 20.15 1.07 -4.03
N LEU A 471 19.27 1.84 -3.36
CA LEU A 471 18.63 3.03 -3.92
C LEU A 471 18.81 4.24 -3.01
N LEU A 472 19.31 5.34 -3.59
CA LEU A 472 19.44 6.63 -2.93
C LEU A 472 18.81 7.74 -3.79
N ASP A 473 17.81 8.44 -3.23
CA ASP A 473 17.22 9.62 -3.86
C ASP A 473 17.57 10.89 -3.09
N LEU A 474 18.36 11.76 -3.71
CA LEU A 474 18.78 13.07 -3.19
C LEU A 474 18.20 14.22 -4.03
N SER A 475 17.14 13.97 -4.79
CA SER A 475 16.58 14.97 -5.69
C SER A 475 15.99 16.18 -4.97
N LYS A 476 15.92 17.32 -5.65
CA LYS A 476 15.33 18.58 -5.17
C LYS A 476 15.99 19.15 -3.91
N ASN A 477 17.26 18.86 -3.69
CA ASN A 477 18.10 19.49 -2.68
C ASN A 477 18.99 20.55 -3.33
N MET A 478 18.41 21.69 -3.71
CA MET A 478 19.11 22.75 -4.45
C MET A 478 20.33 23.36 -3.73
N GLY A 479 20.46 23.15 -2.42
CA GLY A 479 21.63 23.58 -1.64
C GLY A 479 22.78 22.58 -1.60
N LEU A 480 22.59 21.37 -2.13
CA LEU A 480 23.55 20.26 -2.02
C LEU A 480 24.57 20.33 -3.15
N ALA A 481 25.73 20.95 -2.88
CA ALA A 481 26.79 21.08 -3.87
C ALA A 481 27.53 19.74 -4.14
N PRO A 482 28.30 19.64 -5.25
CA PRO A 482 28.95 18.39 -5.66
C PRO A 482 29.90 17.79 -4.61
N ASP A 483 30.61 18.62 -3.84
CA ASP A 483 31.54 18.17 -2.79
C ASP A 483 30.79 17.51 -1.62
N GLU A 484 29.60 18.01 -1.27
CA GLU A 484 28.71 17.41 -0.28
C GLU A 484 28.16 16.07 -0.75
N VAL A 485 27.82 15.94 -2.04
CA VAL A 485 27.44 14.64 -2.63
C VAL A 485 28.61 13.66 -2.55
N HIS A 486 29.82 14.09 -2.89
CA HIS A 486 31.02 13.25 -2.78
C HIS A 486 31.23 12.73 -1.35
N GLN A 487 31.12 13.61 -0.34
CA GLN A 487 31.23 13.23 1.07
C GLN A 487 30.13 12.24 1.49
N LEU A 488 28.90 12.44 1.01
CA LEU A 488 27.77 11.59 1.35
C LEU A 488 27.91 10.19 0.74
N LEU A 489 28.39 10.09 -0.51
CA LEU A 489 28.59 8.83 -1.24
C LEU A 489 29.86 8.08 -0.85
N TYR A 490 30.86 8.74 -0.24
CA TYR A 490 32.14 8.12 0.12
C TYR A 490 32.03 6.77 0.88
N PRO A 491 31.13 6.60 1.87
CA PRO A 491 30.96 5.31 2.56
C PRO A 491 30.34 4.21 1.68
N LEU A 492 29.67 4.57 0.58
CA LEU A 492 28.99 3.66 -0.32
C LEU A 492 29.87 3.21 -1.50
N LYS A 493 31.14 3.66 -1.55
CA LYS A 493 32.06 3.37 -2.67
C LYS A 493 32.28 1.88 -2.95
N ASP A 494 32.25 1.05 -1.91
CA ASP A 494 32.42 -0.41 -1.97
C ASP A 494 31.07 -1.14 -1.90
N GLY A 495 29.95 -0.40 -1.98
CA GLY A 495 28.59 -0.90 -1.79
C GLY A 495 27.94 -1.46 -3.06
N HIS A 496 26.62 -1.65 -2.98
CA HIS A 496 25.79 -2.20 -4.06
C HIS A 496 24.75 -1.19 -4.56
N LEU A 497 25.11 0.11 -4.57
CA LEU A 497 24.19 1.15 -5.01
C LEU A 497 23.90 1.00 -6.50
N THR A 498 22.68 0.61 -6.85
CA THR A 498 22.22 0.39 -8.23
C THR A 498 21.46 1.60 -8.77
N HIS A 499 20.77 2.34 -7.91
CA HIS A 499 19.93 3.48 -8.30
C HIS A 499 20.34 4.74 -7.54
N LEU A 500 20.70 5.79 -8.29
CA LEU A 500 21.01 7.11 -7.74
C LEU A 500 20.25 8.21 -8.47
N SER A 501 19.54 9.02 -7.70
CA SER A 501 18.87 10.22 -8.19
C SER A 501 19.48 11.47 -7.56
N LEU A 502 20.01 12.37 -8.40
CA LEU A 502 20.51 13.70 -8.03
C LEU A 502 19.72 14.81 -8.75
N ALA A 503 18.51 14.49 -9.20
CA ALA A 503 17.72 15.36 -10.04
C ALA A 503 17.29 16.67 -9.36
N ASN A 504 17.13 17.75 -10.13
CA ASN A 504 16.70 19.08 -9.69
C ASN A 504 17.55 19.66 -8.55
N ASN A 505 18.84 19.35 -8.52
CA ASN A 505 19.80 19.96 -7.60
C ASN A 505 20.54 21.15 -8.23
N ASN A 506 20.16 21.55 -9.45
CA ASN A 506 20.67 22.73 -10.16
C ASN A 506 22.20 22.73 -10.34
N TYR A 507 22.77 21.57 -10.68
CA TYR A 507 24.20 21.48 -10.97
C TYR A 507 24.55 22.15 -12.30
N GLY A 508 25.59 22.98 -12.31
CA GLY A 508 26.15 23.55 -13.54
C GLY A 508 27.06 22.60 -14.31
N SER A 509 27.56 21.55 -13.66
CA SER A 509 28.37 20.49 -14.27
C SER A 509 28.04 19.16 -13.59
N VAL A 510 28.27 18.05 -14.29
CA VAL A 510 28.05 16.72 -13.72
C VAL A 510 28.97 16.52 -12.51
N PRO A 511 28.47 15.98 -11.37
CA PRO A 511 29.30 15.67 -10.19
C PRO A 511 30.26 14.48 -10.40
N THR A 512 31.15 14.54 -11.39
CA THR A 512 31.99 13.42 -11.87
C THR A 512 32.77 12.74 -10.74
N ALA A 513 33.40 13.53 -9.86
CA ALA A 513 34.18 13.00 -8.74
C ALA A 513 33.34 12.24 -7.70
N ALA A 514 32.07 12.63 -7.51
CA ALA A 514 31.16 11.92 -6.62
C ALA A 514 30.64 10.63 -7.28
N LEU A 515 30.26 10.71 -8.55
CA LEU A 515 29.76 9.56 -9.32
C LEU A 515 30.83 8.48 -9.52
N ALA A 516 32.11 8.86 -9.66
CA ALA A 516 33.22 7.93 -9.80
C ALA A 516 33.39 6.99 -8.60
N LEU A 517 32.88 7.37 -7.41
CA LEU A 517 32.91 6.50 -6.22
C LEU A 517 31.98 5.29 -6.38
N VAL A 518 30.87 5.44 -7.10
CA VAL A 518 29.77 4.45 -7.17
C VAL A 518 29.52 3.93 -8.60
N SER A 519 30.35 4.32 -9.57
CA SER A 519 30.10 4.04 -10.99
C SER A 519 30.11 2.53 -11.34
N ASN A 520 30.82 1.71 -10.56
CA ASN A 520 30.94 0.27 -10.80
C ASN A 520 29.67 -0.54 -10.49
N SER A 521 28.75 0.00 -9.67
CA SER A 521 27.53 -0.70 -9.24
C SER A 521 26.25 -0.12 -9.84
N LEU A 522 26.27 1.13 -10.31
CA LEU A 522 25.08 1.83 -10.78
C LEU A 522 24.51 1.23 -12.07
N GLU A 523 23.19 1.04 -12.06
CA GLU A 523 22.34 0.60 -13.18
C GLU A 523 21.44 1.74 -13.66
N VAL A 524 21.01 2.63 -12.76
CA VAL A 524 20.15 3.78 -13.05
C VAL A 524 20.71 5.05 -12.44
N LEU A 525 20.88 6.07 -13.29
CA LEU A 525 21.34 7.39 -12.89
C LEU A 525 20.37 8.46 -13.39
N ASP A 526 19.82 9.23 -12.45
CA ASP A 526 18.92 10.34 -12.74
C ASP A 526 19.56 11.69 -12.38
N LEU A 527 19.77 12.52 -13.40
CA LEU A 527 20.35 13.87 -13.30
C LEU A 527 19.40 14.95 -13.82
N HIS A 528 18.12 14.64 -14.05
CA HIS A 528 17.20 15.56 -14.72
C HIS A 528 17.06 16.91 -14.01
N GLY A 529 16.75 17.97 -14.76
CA GLY A 529 16.55 19.32 -14.22
C GLY A 529 17.83 19.95 -13.66
N SER A 530 19.00 19.51 -14.11
CA SER A 530 20.29 20.19 -13.90
C SER A 530 20.52 21.25 -15.00
N ALA A 531 21.64 21.96 -14.99
CA ALA A 531 21.94 23.03 -15.95
C ALA A 531 23.33 22.83 -16.56
N PHE A 532 23.54 21.70 -17.24
CA PHE A 532 24.86 21.28 -17.73
C PHE A 532 25.37 22.07 -18.93
N GLU A 533 24.47 22.61 -19.77
CA GLU A 533 24.77 23.37 -20.99
C GLU A 533 25.52 22.58 -22.08
N CYS A 534 26.69 22.01 -21.77
CA CYS A 534 27.49 21.17 -22.65
C CYS A 534 27.96 19.89 -21.93
N LEU A 535 28.16 18.81 -22.69
CA LEU A 535 28.75 17.56 -22.21
C LEU A 535 29.97 17.19 -23.05
N ASP A 536 31.02 16.72 -22.37
CA ASP A 536 32.27 16.27 -22.95
C ASP A 536 32.73 14.91 -22.38
N ASN A 537 33.85 14.39 -22.89
CA ASN A 537 34.43 13.12 -22.45
C ASN A 537 34.89 13.07 -20.98
N SER A 538 34.97 14.22 -20.30
CA SER A 538 35.33 14.34 -18.89
C SER A 538 34.10 14.49 -17.96
N SER A 539 32.93 14.67 -18.56
CA SER A 539 31.68 14.92 -17.85
C SER A 539 31.19 13.69 -17.09
N PHE A 540 31.47 12.48 -17.57
CA PHE A 540 31.06 11.23 -16.92
C PHE A 540 32.25 10.30 -16.64
N PRO A 541 32.27 9.59 -15.50
CA PRO A 541 33.19 8.48 -15.30
C PRO A 541 32.76 7.25 -16.14
N TYR A 542 33.60 6.22 -16.17
CA TYR A 542 33.26 4.94 -16.78
C TYR A 542 32.20 4.18 -15.94
N PHE A 543 31.09 3.79 -16.57
CA PHE A 543 29.97 3.08 -15.96
C PHE A 543 29.75 1.70 -16.60
N PRO A 544 30.36 0.63 -16.08
CA PRO A 544 30.31 -0.70 -16.71
C PRO A 544 28.93 -1.37 -16.71
N ARG A 545 27.98 -0.88 -15.90
CA ARG A 545 26.68 -1.52 -15.67
C ARG A 545 25.48 -0.59 -15.86
N LEU A 546 25.71 0.68 -16.23
CA LEU A 546 24.62 1.64 -16.32
C LEU A 546 23.72 1.33 -17.52
N LEU A 547 22.45 1.03 -17.23
CA LEU A 547 21.43 0.67 -18.19
C LEU A 547 20.54 1.89 -18.52
N HIS A 548 20.28 2.75 -17.54
CA HIS A 548 19.38 3.90 -17.68
C HIS A 548 20.05 5.21 -17.26
N LEU A 549 20.03 6.19 -18.16
CA LEU A 549 20.53 7.54 -17.93
C LEU A 549 19.46 8.58 -18.26
N ASN A 550 19.08 9.38 -17.26
CA ASN A 550 18.12 10.46 -17.42
C ASN A 550 18.80 11.83 -17.37
N LEU A 551 18.76 12.55 -18.50
CA LEU A 551 19.30 13.89 -18.71
C LEU A 551 18.22 14.87 -19.17
N MET A 552 16.96 14.60 -18.81
CA MET A 552 15.82 15.44 -19.15
C MET A 552 15.97 16.85 -18.56
N TYR A 553 15.58 17.88 -19.31
CA TYR A 553 15.61 19.29 -18.89
C TYR A 553 16.96 19.77 -18.34
N CYS A 554 18.08 19.27 -18.89
CA CYS A 554 19.43 19.63 -18.44
C CYS A 554 20.04 20.86 -19.15
N ARG A 555 19.29 21.50 -20.06
CA ARG A 555 19.71 22.62 -20.93
C ARG A 555 20.88 22.29 -21.86
N ILE A 556 21.07 21.01 -22.19
CA ILE A 556 22.17 20.54 -23.03
C ILE A 556 21.92 21.01 -24.47
N HIS A 557 22.83 21.78 -25.05
CA HIS A 557 22.76 22.19 -26.46
C HIS A 557 23.95 21.69 -27.28
N ASN A 558 25.01 21.19 -26.64
CA ASN A 558 26.17 20.62 -27.28
C ASN A 558 26.65 19.35 -26.56
N ILE A 559 26.90 18.29 -27.31
CA ILE A 559 27.47 17.03 -26.83
C ILE A 559 28.72 16.78 -27.68
N GLN A 560 29.90 16.72 -27.06
CA GLN A 560 31.17 16.51 -27.76
C GLN A 560 31.45 15.03 -28.01
N ALA A 561 32.35 14.77 -28.97
CA ALA A 561 32.87 13.44 -29.27
C ALA A 561 33.27 12.65 -28.01
N ASP A 562 33.03 11.34 -28.03
CA ASP A 562 33.41 10.38 -26.99
C ASP A 562 32.74 10.56 -25.62
N THR A 563 31.81 11.51 -25.46
CA THR A 563 31.06 11.75 -24.20
C THR A 563 30.39 10.48 -23.65
N PHE A 564 29.89 9.62 -24.54
CA PHE A 564 29.18 8.39 -24.15
C PHE A 564 30.02 7.10 -24.28
N GLU A 565 31.34 7.19 -24.54
CA GLU A 565 32.22 6.01 -24.59
C GLU A 565 32.25 5.24 -23.25
N GLY A 566 31.96 5.95 -22.15
CA GLY A 566 31.90 5.39 -20.80
C GLY A 566 30.71 4.47 -20.50
N PHE A 567 29.75 4.28 -21.42
CA PHE A 567 28.50 3.54 -21.17
C PHE A 567 28.32 2.34 -22.12
N PRO A 568 29.08 1.24 -21.95
CA PRO A 568 29.12 0.13 -22.91
C PRO A 568 27.82 -0.68 -23.02
N VAL A 569 26.91 -0.55 -22.04
CA VAL A 569 25.68 -1.36 -21.94
C VAL A 569 24.42 -0.49 -21.80
N LEU A 570 24.50 0.80 -22.14
CA LEU A 570 23.37 1.71 -21.97
C LEU A 570 22.19 1.28 -22.84
N GLU A 571 21.02 1.09 -22.23
CA GLU A 571 19.80 0.66 -22.90
C GLU A 571 18.79 1.80 -23.05
N VAL A 572 18.73 2.73 -22.09
CA VAL A 572 17.76 3.82 -22.06
C VAL A 572 18.45 5.15 -21.85
N LEU A 573 18.24 6.07 -22.79
CA LEU A 573 18.75 7.44 -22.72
C LEU A 573 17.60 8.42 -22.90
N ASN A 574 17.37 9.25 -21.88
CA ASN A 574 16.38 10.32 -21.94
C ASN A 574 17.07 11.68 -22.08
N LEU A 575 16.80 12.37 -23.18
CA LEU A 575 17.31 13.70 -23.53
C LEU A 575 16.17 14.72 -23.76
N ASP A 576 14.98 14.45 -23.24
CA ASP A 576 13.82 15.32 -23.43
C ASP A 576 14.05 16.73 -22.84
N GLY A 577 13.49 17.76 -23.47
CA GLY A 577 13.48 19.13 -22.95
C GLY A 577 14.84 19.82 -22.90
N ASN A 578 15.76 19.43 -23.77
CA ASN A 578 17.09 20.03 -23.90
C ASN A 578 17.13 21.07 -25.06
N GLY A 579 18.30 21.66 -25.28
CA GLY A 579 18.54 22.63 -26.36
C GLY A 579 19.14 21.99 -27.61
N LEU A 580 18.88 20.70 -27.87
CA LEU A 580 19.49 20.01 -29.00
C LEU A 580 18.81 20.44 -30.30
N ILE A 581 19.61 20.88 -31.28
CA ILE A 581 19.15 21.26 -32.61
C ILE A 581 19.22 20.10 -33.62
N THR A 582 19.83 18.98 -33.25
CA THR A 582 19.95 17.76 -34.06
C THR A 582 20.19 16.57 -33.13
N ILE A 583 20.25 15.36 -33.67
CA ILE A 583 20.65 14.14 -32.92
C ILE A 583 22.17 13.98 -33.06
N PRO A 584 22.96 14.20 -31.99
CA PRO A 584 24.42 14.07 -32.09
C PRO A 584 24.83 12.64 -32.44
N THR A 585 25.87 12.46 -33.24
CA THR A 585 26.34 11.11 -33.62
C THR A 585 26.76 10.30 -32.39
N GLU A 586 27.21 10.97 -31.34
CA GLU A 586 27.68 10.42 -30.08
C GLU A 586 26.59 9.72 -29.27
N VAL A 587 25.30 10.01 -29.51
CA VAL A 587 24.19 9.34 -28.81
C VAL A 587 23.70 8.07 -29.53
N LEU A 588 24.20 7.79 -30.74
CA LEU A 588 23.78 6.68 -31.59
C LEU A 588 24.47 5.36 -31.19
N LEU A 589 24.24 4.95 -29.94
CA LEU A 589 24.88 3.78 -29.32
C LEU A 589 24.22 2.46 -29.78
N PRO A 590 25.00 1.43 -30.17
CA PRO A 590 24.44 0.13 -30.61
C PRO A 590 23.68 -0.64 -29.52
N SER A 591 23.97 -0.38 -28.24
CA SER A 591 23.31 -1.01 -27.10
C SER A 591 21.92 -0.45 -26.80
N LEU A 592 21.60 0.73 -27.33
CA LEU A 592 20.42 1.49 -26.95
C LEU A 592 19.14 0.83 -27.46
N LYS A 593 18.15 0.71 -26.57
CA LYS A 593 16.79 0.21 -26.85
C LYS A 593 15.77 1.33 -26.85
N VAL A 594 15.94 2.35 -26.01
CA VAL A 594 15.02 3.48 -25.86
C VAL A 594 15.79 4.78 -25.94
N LEU A 595 15.37 5.64 -26.88
CA LEU A 595 15.86 7.01 -27.03
C LEU A 595 14.69 7.99 -27.02
N THR A 596 14.73 8.94 -26.10
CA THR A 596 13.72 10.01 -26.04
C THR A 596 14.37 11.37 -26.27
N LEU A 597 13.81 12.14 -27.21
CA LEU A 597 14.33 13.43 -27.69
C LEU A 597 13.24 14.51 -27.73
N SER A 598 12.15 14.34 -26.99
CA SER A 598 11.01 15.25 -26.97
C SER A 598 11.40 16.67 -26.53
N GLU A 599 10.64 17.69 -26.92
CA GLU A 599 10.86 19.10 -26.55
C GLU A 599 12.27 19.65 -26.90
N ASN A 600 12.85 19.21 -28.01
CA ASN A 600 14.12 19.73 -28.56
C ASN A 600 13.90 20.46 -29.90
N PRO A 601 14.46 21.67 -30.12
CA PRO A 601 15.22 22.49 -29.18
C PRO A 601 14.30 23.33 -28.28
N ARG A 602 14.53 23.28 -26.98
CA ARG A 602 13.93 24.19 -26.01
C ARG A 602 14.68 25.52 -26.02
N SER A 603 13.97 26.61 -26.30
CA SER A 603 14.55 27.97 -26.35
C SER A 603 15.33 28.31 -25.07
N THR A 604 16.65 28.42 -25.17
CA THR A 604 17.57 28.75 -24.07
C THR A 604 17.62 30.24 -23.73
N GLY A 605 16.86 31.07 -24.46
CA GLY A 605 16.84 32.53 -24.30
C GLY A 605 18.06 33.16 -24.96
N SER A 606 17.82 34.13 -25.85
CA SER A 606 18.81 34.83 -26.70
C SER A 606 19.19 34.11 -28.01
N GLY A 607 18.29 34.10 -28.98
CA GLY A 607 18.60 33.73 -30.37
C GLY A 607 17.35 33.50 -31.21
N SER A 608 17.46 33.60 -32.54
CA SER A 608 16.42 33.21 -33.51
C SER A 608 15.90 31.79 -33.23
N PRO A 609 14.68 31.42 -33.68
CA PRO A 609 14.19 30.05 -33.54
C PRO A 609 15.18 29.10 -34.22
N GLU A 610 15.95 28.34 -33.42
CA GLU A 610 16.80 27.28 -33.93
C GLU A 610 15.89 26.15 -34.42
N THR A 611 16.03 25.79 -35.69
CA THR A 611 15.27 24.71 -36.32
C THR A 611 15.95 23.38 -36.05
N PHE A 612 15.20 22.37 -35.61
CA PHE A 612 15.72 21.01 -35.47
C PHE A 612 16.04 20.43 -36.87
N THR A 613 17.22 19.85 -37.06
CA THR A 613 17.65 19.24 -38.33
C THR A 613 17.93 17.75 -38.18
N MET A 614 17.34 16.96 -39.07
CA MET A 614 17.60 15.52 -39.22
C MET A 614 18.66 15.21 -40.29
N ASN A 615 19.21 16.24 -40.96
CA ASN A 615 20.23 16.05 -41.98
C ASN A 615 21.49 15.41 -41.36
N GLN A 616 22.00 14.36 -42.00
CA GLN A 616 23.25 13.65 -41.64
C GLN A 616 23.17 12.74 -40.40
N VAL A 617 21.98 12.44 -39.88
CA VAL A 617 21.82 11.42 -38.83
C VAL A 617 21.84 10.03 -39.48
N ASP A 618 22.80 9.18 -39.09
CA ASP A 618 22.95 7.80 -39.57
C ASP A 618 22.60 6.82 -38.45
N PHE A 619 21.40 6.25 -38.50
CA PHE A 619 20.92 5.28 -37.52
C PHE A 619 21.50 3.87 -37.71
N GLY A 620 22.38 3.64 -38.69
CA GLY A 620 22.88 2.31 -39.05
C GLY A 620 23.54 1.52 -37.92
N SER A 621 24.05 2.17 -36.87
CA SER A 621 24.60 1.53 -35.67
C SER A 621 23.53 1.03 -34.69
N MET A 622 22.33 1.62 -34.70
CA MET A 622 21.29 1.47 -33.67
C MET A 622 20.39 0.24 -33.90
N THR A 623 21.02 -0.93 -34.04
CA THR A 623 20.33 -2.19 -34.42
C THR A 623 19.39 -2.75 -33.36
N ASN A 624 19.49 -2.30 -32.09
CA ASN A 624 18.66 -2.75 -30.97
C ASN A 624 17.58 -1.75 -30.55
N LEU A 625 17.46 -0.60 -31.24
CA LEU A 625 16.51 0.44 -30.85
C LEU A 625 15.07 -0.04 -31.09
N THR A 626 14.28 -0.13 -30.02
CA THR A 626 12.88 -0.55 -30.05
C THR A 626 11.92 0.62 -29.88
N ASN A 627 12.31 1.68 -29.18
CA ASN A 627 11.45 2.83 -28.91
C ASN A 627 12.19 4.13 -29.22
N LEU A 628 11.60 4.95 -30.09
CA LEU A 628 12.11 6.27 -30.43
C LEU A 628 10.98 7.28 -30.31
N THR A 629 11.19 8.32 -29.51
CA THR A 629 10.16 9.32 -29.24
C THR A 629 10.62 10.74 -29.55
N PHE A 630 9.85 11.40 -30.41
CA PHE A 630 9.83 12.82 -30.61
C PHE A 630 8.43 13.33 -30.26
N GLN A 631 8.35 14.22 -29.30
CA GLN A 631 7.15 14.99 -29.01
C GLN A 631 7.51 16.47 -29.00
N GLU A 632 6.73 17.33 -29.64
CA GLU A 632 7.00 18.78 -29.72
C GLU A 632 8.36 19.14 -30.36
N VAL A 633 8.88 18.28 -31.25
CA VAL A 633 10.11 18.54 -32.03
C VAL A 633 9.72 19.00 -33.43
N PRO A 634 10.08 20.22 -33.88
CA PRO A 634 9.60 20.77 -35.15
C PRO A 634 10.31 20.15 -36.36
N LEU A 635 9.92 18.93 -36.74
CA LEU A 635 10.49 18.19 -37.87
C LEU A 635 10.04 18.75 -39.23
N GLY A 636 8.85 19.36 -39.31
CA GLY A 636 8.30 19.93 -40.56
C GLY A 636 7.78 18.89 -41.56
N GLY A 637 8.44 17.74 -41.69
CA GLY A 637 8.08 16.62 -42.55
C GLY A 637 8.85 15.34 -42.20
N VAL A 638 8.50 14.22 -42.84
CA VAL A 638 9.22 12.94 -42.70
C VAL A 638 9.73 12.47 -44.07
N GLU A 639 11.03 12.61 -44.29
CA GLU A 639 11.72 12.16 -45.50
C GLU A 639 12.08 10.67 -45.44
N VAL A 640 12.30 10.06 -46.61
CA VAL A 640 12.58 8.62 -46.73
C VAL A 640 13.82 8.18 -45.96
N SER A 641 14.80 9.05 -45.81
CA SER A 641 16.08 8.75 -45.16
C SER A 641 16.01 8.72 -43.63
N TYR A 642 15.00 9.32 -42.99
CA TYR A 642 15.06 9.62 -41.55
C TYR A 642 15.05 8.37 -40.67
N PHE A 643 14.24 7.35 -41.01
CA PHE A 643 14.03 6.19 -40.14
C PHE A 643 14.35 4.85 -40.84
N ASN A 644 14.92 4.89 -42.04
CA ASN A 644 15.04 3.72 -42.91
C ASN A 644 15.93 2.60 -42.35
N ASP A 645 16.86 2.93 -41.45
CA ASP A 645 17.80 1.96 -40.86
C ASP A 645 17.26 1.31 -39.57
N LEU A 646 16.15 1.79 -39.01
CA LEU A 646 15.60 1.38 -37.71
C LEU A 646 14.72 0.13 -37.77
N SER A 647 15.22 -0.94 -38.39
CA SER A 647 14.45 -2.19 -38.63
C SER A 647 13.99 -2.96 -37.37
N SER A 648 14.55 -2.63 -36.19
CA SER A 648 14.16 -3.21 -34.90
C SER A 648 13.10 -2.42 -34.14
N LEU A 649 12.67 -1.27 -34.66
CA LEU A 649 11.76 -0.36 -33.99
C LEU A 649 10.37 -0.98 -33.81
N VAL A 650 9.82 -0.85 -32.60
CA VAL A 650 8.51 -1.35 -32.16
C VAL A 650 7.55 -0.19 -31.91
N GLU A 651 8.04 0.92 -31.33
CA GLU A 651 7.27 2.14 -31.10
C GLU A 651 7.99 3.37 -31.66
N LEU A 652 7.26 4.15 -32.46
CA LEU A 652 7.68 5.44 -32.98
C LEU A 652 6.64 6.50 -32.61
N ARG A 653 7.06 7.48 -31.82
CA ARG A 653 6.23 8.62 -31.45
C ARG A 653 6.72 9.89 -32.14
N LEU A 654 5.83 10.55 -32.86
CA LEU A 654 6.06 11.78 -33.63
C LEU A 654 4.94 12.79 -33.34
N THR A 655 4.57 12.94 -32.07
CA THR A 655 3.41 13.73 -31.63
C THR A 655 3.74 15.23 -31.62
N ALA A 656 2.86 16.10 -32.12
CA ALA A 656 3.06 17.56 -32.08
C ALA A 656 4.37 18.04 -32.75
N CYS A 657 4.82 17.35 -33.80
CA CYS A 657 6.10 17.59 -34.45
C CYS A 657 6.03 18.57 -35.65
N LYS A 658 4.89 19.24 -35.84
CA LYS A 658 4.61 20.14 -37.00
C LYS A 658 4.84 19.44 -38.35
N ILE A 659 4.55 18.15 -38.43
CA ILE A 659 4.74 17.37 -39.66
C ILE A 659 3.63 17.73 -40.63
N SER A 660 3.99 18.28 -41.79
CA SER A 660 3.05 18.69 -42.85
C SER A 660 2.98 17.70 -44.02
N PHE A 661 4.01 16.88 -44.20
CA PHE A 661 4.08 15.83 -45.22
C PHE A 661 4.88 14.61 -44.75
N ILE A 662 4.60 13.45 -45.36
CA ILE A 662 5.39 12.22 -45.24
C ILE A 662 5.68 11.74 -46.68
N ASP A 663 6.95 11.50 -46.98
CA ASP A 663 7.34 10.96 -48.28
C ASP A 663 6.88 9.51 -48.48
N SER A 664 6.75 9.11 -49.74
CA SER A 664 6.42 7.73 -50.07
C SER A 664 7.54 6.80 -49.62
N PHE A 665 7.20 5.66 -49.02
CA PHE A 665 8.14 4.66 -48.51
C PHE A 665 9.00 5.09 -47.32
N SER A 666 8.67 6.17 -46.61
CA SER A 666 9.43 6.61 -45.42
C SER A 666 9.50 5.61 -44.28
N PHE A 667 8.62 4.60 -44.25
CA PHE A 667 8.59 3.56 -43.23
C PHE A 667 8.84 2.13 -43.78
N VAL A 668 9.37 2.01 -45.00
CA VAL A 668 9.41 0.73 -45.75
C VAL A 668 10.14 -0.42 -45.02
N ASN A 669 11.18 -0.10 -44.25
CA ASN A 669 11.98 -1.09 -43.53
C ASN A 669 11.52 -1.34 -42.08
N LEU A 670 10.52 -0.61 -41.58
CA LEU A 670 10.03 -0.68 -40.19
C LEU A 670 9.04 -1.84 -39.97
N SER A 671 9.40 -3.03 -40.45
CA SER A 671 8.52 -4.20 -40.47
C SER A 671 8.09 -4.72 -39.09
N LYS A 672 8.82 -4.39 -38.02
CA LYS A 672 8.51 -4.75 -36.62
C LYS A 672 7.71 -3.68 -35.86
N LEU A 673 7.44 -2.53 -36.48
CA LEU A 673 6.76 -1.42 -35.81
C LEU A 673 5.33 -1.82 -35.50
N GLU A 674 4.95 -1.73 -34.22
CA GLU A 674 3.61 -2.04 -33.70
C GLU A 674 2.82 -0.77 -33.38
N TRP A 675 3.49 0.29 -32.93
CA TRP A 675 2.87 1.53 -32.47
C TRP A 675 3.44 2.73 -33.20
N LEU A 676 2.59 3.46 -33.92
CA LEU A 676 2.94 4.70 -34.62
C LEU A 676 2.00 5.83 -34.17
N TYR A 677 2.58 6.87 -33.59
CA TYR A 677 1.86 8.07 -33.18
C TYR A 677 2.27 9.25 -34.06
N LEU A 678 1.32 9.80 -34.80
CA LEU A 678 1.44 10.96 -35.68
C LEU A 678 0.40 12.03 -35.32
N ASN A 679 -0.15 11.98 -34.10
CA ASN A 679 -1.20 12.88 -33.64
C ASN A 679 -0.69 14.31 -33.39
N GLU A 680 -1.60 15.28 -33.44
CA GLU A 680 -1.33 16.71 -33.24
C GLU A 680 -0.34 17.31 -34.26
N ASN A 681 -0.37 16.83 -35.51
CA ASN A 681 0.46 17.35 -36.61
C ASN A 681 -0.34 18.16 -37.63
N GLU A 682 0.26 18.51 -38.76
CA GLU A 682 -0.32 19.36 -39.80
C GLU A 682 -0.55 18.58 -41.11
N LEU A 683 -0.68 17.24 -41.04
CA LEU A 683 -0.85 16.38 -42.20
C LEU A 683 -2.19 16.67 -42.88
N SER A 684 -2.18 16.91 -44.20
CA SER A 684 -3.40 17.18 -44.96
C SER A 684 -3.77 16.11 -45.99
N VAL A 685 -2.77 15.43 -46.56
CA VAL A 685 -2.96 14.39 -47.59
C VAL A 685 -2.03 13.22 -47.30
N LEU A 686 -2.57 12.00 -47.37
CA LEU A 686 -1.83 10.75 -47.27
C LEU A 686 -1.74 10.09 -48.64
N LYS A 687 -0.56 9.62 -49.05
CA LYS A 687 -0.32 8.92 -50.31
C LYS A 687 -0.46 7.40 -50.10
N ASP A 688 -0.73 6.65 -51.15
CA ASP A 688 -0.88 5.18 -51.12
C ASP A 688 0.34 4.48 -50.51
N ASP A 689 1.53 5.01 -50.81
CA ASP A 689 2.79 4.43 -50.39
C ASP A 689 3.31 4.99 -49.05
N THR A 690 2.53 5.80 -48.33
CA THR A 690 2.97 6.45 -47.07
C THR A 690 3.29 5.42 -45.98
N PHE A 691 2.44 4.41 -45.78
CA PHE A 691 2.60 3.40 -44.71
C PHE A 691 3.09 2.03 -45.22
N THR A 692 3.55 1.97 -46.46
CA THR A 692 4.12 0.74 -47.04
C THR A 692 5.27 0.22 -46.17
N GLY A 693 5.26 -1.10 -45.88
CA GLY A 693 6.29 -1.78 -45.07
C GLY A 693 5.88 -2.06 -43.61
N LEU A 694 4.85 -1.39 -43.10
CA LEU A 694 4.38 -1.49 -41.71
C LEU A 694 3.49 -2.73 -41.45
N ILE A 695 4.00 -3.92 -41.75
CA ILE A 695 3.22 -5.18 -41.72
C ILE A 695 2.81 -5.64 -40.31
N SER A 696 3.52 -5.20 -39.26
CA SER A 696 3.25 -5.55 -37.87
C SER A 696 2.47 -4.47 -37.11
N LEU A 697 2.07 -3.39 -37.78
CA LEU A 697 1.45 -2.25 -37.12
C LEU A 697 0.12 -2.64 -36.47
N ILE A 698 0.00 -2.39 -35.16
CA ILE A 698 -1.18 -2.69 -34.34
C ILE A 698 -1.98 -1.43 -34.07
N HIS A 699 -1.28 -0.30 -33.86
CA HIS A 699 -1.88 0.97 -33.49
C HIS A 699 -1.32 2.11 -34.35
N LEU A 700 -2.23 2.87 -34.95
CA LEU A 700 -1.93 4.06 -35.72
C LEU A 700 -2.81 5.22 -35.21
N ASP A 701 -2.16 6.23 -34.65
CA ASP A 701 -2.83 7.45 -34.19
C ASP A 701 -2.49 8.61 -35.14
N LEU A 702 -3.49 9.07 -35.88
CA LEU A 702 -3.46 10.21 -36.79
C LEU A 702 -4.42 11.32 -36.33
N SER A 703 -4.84 11.28 -35.07
CA SER A 703 -5.79 12.26 -34.53
C SER A 703 -5.22 13.67 -34.53
N HIS A 704 -6.09 14.70 -34.53
CA HIS A 704 -5.67 16.10 -34.47
C HIS A 704 -4.70 16.48 -35.61
N ASN A 705 -5.08 16.18 -36.84
CA ASN A 705 -4.38 16.59 -38.06
C ASN A 705 -5.37 17.34 -38.99
N ASN A 706 -4.96 17.65 -40.22
CA ASN A 706 -5.80 18.30 -41.23
C ASN A 706 -6.19 17.33 -42.36
N ILE A 707 -6.27 16.02 -42.09
CA ILE A 707 -6.42 15.00 -43.13
C ILE A 707 -7.82 15.06 -43.72
N ALA A 708 -7.90 15.24 -45.04
CA ALA A 708 -9.16 15.21 -45.79
C ALA A 708 -9.13 14.12 -46.88
N PHE A 709 -10.08 13.19 -46.83
CA PHE A 709 -10.29 12.20 -47.88
C PHE A 709 -11.12 12.83 -49.01
N ARG A 710 -10.51 13.14 -50.16
CA ARG A 710 -11.21 13.73 -51.30
C ARG A 710 -11.75 12.64 -52.22
N SER A 711 -13.08 12.60 -52.40
CA SER A 711 -13.69 11.77 -53.44
C SER A 711 -13.50 12.42 -54.83
N GLY A 712 -13.16 11.62 -55.84
CA GLY A 712 -13.08 12.05 -57.23
C GLY A 712 -14.44 12.29 -57.91
N ILE A 713 -15.53 12.40 -57.14
CA ILE A 713 -16.89 12.55 -57.68
C ILE A 713 -17.34 13.99 -57.50
N ASN A 714 -17.50 14.67 -58.62
CA ASN A 714 -17.96 16.04 -58.75
C ASN A 714 -19.40 16.16 -58.21
N ILE A 715 -19.57 16.65 -56.98
CA ILE A 715 -20.83 17.19 -56.47
C ILE A 715 -20.51 18.56 -55.89
N ALA A 716 -21.29 19.56 -56.30
CA ALA A 716 -21.08 20.99 -56.09
C ALA A 716 -20.59 21.35 -54.67
N MET A 717 -19.48 22.09 -54.61
CA MET A 717 -19.00 22.78 -53.40
C MET A 717 -20.00 23.85 -52.95
N PRO A 718 -20.20 24.05 -51.63
CA PRO A 718 -20.48 25.38 -51.09
C PRO A 718 -19.18 26.22 -51.13
N PRO A 719 -19.24 27.52 -51.47
CA PRO A 719 -18.05 28.29 -51.78
C PRO A 719 -17.35 28.74 -50.49
N ARG A 720 -16.14 28.23 -50.24
CA ARG A 720 -15.03 28.99 -49.65
C ARG A 720 -13.72 28.20 -49.80
N LEU A 721 -12.73 28.89 -50.37
CA LEU A 721 -11.32 28.51 -50.52
C LEU A 721 -10.97 27.56 -51.68
N LEU A 722 -10.89 28.13 -52.89
CA LEU A 722 -10.06 27.61 -53.97
C LEU A 722 -9.11 28.72 -54.45
N PHE A 723 -7.83 28.63 -54.08
CA PHE A 723 -6.74 29.19 -54.86
C PHE A 723 -6.21 28.07 -55.77
N PRO A 724 -6.11 28.26 -57.10
CA PRO A 724 -5.57 27.24 -57.99
C PRO A 724 -4.04 27.32 -58.03
N LEU A 725 -3.35 26.25 -57.64
CA LEU A 725 -1.97 26.00 -58.08
C LEU A 725 -2.04 25.39 -59.49
N GLN A 726 -1.38 26.05 -60.46
CA GLN A 726 -1.26 25.56 -61.83
C GLN A 726 -0.36 24.31 -61.89
N PRO A 727 -0.67 23.30 -62.74
CA PRO A 727 0.25 22.22 -63.03
C PRO A 727 1.20 22.61 -64.18
N VAL A 728 2.50 22.59 -63.90
CA VAL A 728 3.54 22.60 -64.95
C VAL A 728 3.68 21.18 -65.49
N ARG A 729 3.41 21.02 -66.79
CA ARG A 729 3.75 19.83 -67.58
C ARG A 729 5.26 19.66 -67.69
N ALA A 730 5.77 18.45 -67.46
CA ALA A 730 6.88 17.90 -68.25
C ALA A 730 6.83 16.37 -68.27
N ALA A 731 7.13 15.82 -69.44
CA ALA A 731 6.94 14.44 -69.85
C ALA A 731 7.99 13.47 -69.28
N ILE A 732 7.59 12.20 -69.19
CA ILE A 732 8.44 11.04 -68.93
C ILE A 732 8.96 10.52 -70.27
N GLU A 733 10.27 10.25 -70.36
CA GLU A 733 10.85 9.12 -71.10
C GLU A 733 12.34 8.94 -70.71
N GLY A 734 12.74 7.71 -70.35
CA GLY A 734 14.10 7.20 -70.59
C GLY A 734 15.07 6.99 -69.42
N GLU A 735 15.09 5.76 -68.89
CA GLU A 735 16.24 4.91 -68.49
C GLU A 735 17.57 5.51 -67.93
N ALA A 736 17.92 4.96 -66.74
CA ALA A 736 19.21 4.36 -66.36
C ALA A 736 20.46 5.22 -65.99
N THR A 737 20.90 5.00 -64.73
CA THR A 737 22.31 4.86 -64.25
C THR A 737 23.30 6.05 -64.12
N VAL A 738 23.79 6.23 -62.87
CA VAL A 738 25.13 6.68 -62.38
C VAL A 738 25.64 8.12 -62.66
N TYR A 739 25.88 8.91 -61.59
CA TYR A 739 27.18 9.47 -61.12
C TYR A 739 27.01 10.67 -60.17
N TYR A 740 27.80 10.70 -59.09
CA TYR A 740 28.12 11.91 -58.31
C TYR A 740 28.93 12.91 -59.14
N LYS A 741 28.57 14.21 -59.12
CA LYS A 741 29.57 15.31 -59.10
C LYS A 741 28.95 16.68 -58.75
N LEU A 742 29.62 17.36 -57.82
CA LEU A 742 29.51 18.77 -57.44
C LEU A 742 29.52 19.74 -58.64
N THR A 743 28.85 20.90 -58.51
CA THR A 743 29.50 22.24 -58.62
C THR A 743 28.54 23.41 -58.35
N ASN A 744 29.03 24.38 -57.58
CA ASN A 744 28.49 25.72 -57.35
C ASN A 744 28.18 26.49 -58.64
N LYS A 745 27.16 27.36 -58.59
CA LYS A 745 27.21 28.73 -59.16
C LYS A 745 26.00 29.56 -58.73
N GLU A 746 26.27 30.70 -58.08
CA GLU A 746 25.40 31.88 -58.10
C GLU A 746 25.18 32.37 -59.56
N PRO A 747 24.17 33.23 -59.82
CA PRO A 747 24.53 34.65 -59.83
C PRO A 747 23.43 35.64 -59.36
N MET A 748 23.97 36.72 -58.81
CA MET A 748 23.45 38.09 -58.73
C MET A 748 22.73 38.61 -60.00
N GLY A 749 21.76 39.51 -59.77
CA GLY A 749 21.24 40.45 -60.76
C GLY A 749 20.31 41.49 -60.12
N GLY A 750 20.86 42.65 -59.76
CA GLY A 750 20.11 43.77 -59.18
C GLY A 750 19.62 44.81 -60.20
N ARG A 751 18.75 45.74 -59.74
CA ARG A 751 18.90 47.20 -59.92
C ARG A 751 17.72 48.00 -59.32
N GLN A 752 18.09 48.80 -58.31
CA GLN A 752 18.01 50.28 -58.23
C GLN A 752 16.71 51.07 -57.93
N ASN A 753 16.93 51.95 -56.93
CA ASN A 753 16.47 53.35 -56.70
C ASN A 753 15.11 53.56 -56.03
N GLY A 754 14.97 54.43 -55.01
CA GLY A 754 15.91 55.35 -54.35
C GLY A 754 15.16 56.37 -53.46
N ASN A 755 15.94 57.01 -52.57
CA ASN A 755 15.66 58.19 -51.70
C ASN A 755 14.71 58.00 -50.50
N GLY A 756 15.02 58.45 -49.28
CA GLY A 756 16.17 59.20 -48.76
C GLY A 756 15.88 59.67 -47.32
N GLY A 757 16.91 60.16 -46.61
CA GLY A 757 16.73 61.11 -45.51
C GLY A 757 17.21 60.69 -44.11
N LEU A 758 18.46 61.07 -43.83
CA LEU A 758 19.14 61.19 -42.54
C LEU A 758 18.31 61.86 -41.40
N LEU A 759 18.55 61.47 -40.14
CA LEU A 759 19.26 62.28 -39.13
C LEU A 759 19.27 61.63 -37.72
N GLU A 760 20.46 61.23 -37.31
CA GLU A 760 21.14 61.47 -36.03
C GLU A 760 20.41 61.65 -34.68
N ASN A 761 20.87 60.81 -33.73
CA ASN A 761 21.48 61.16 -32.43
C ASN A 761 20.64 61.53 -31.19
N LYS A 762 20.95 60.74 -30.14
CA LYS A 762 21.44 61.12 -28.80
C LYS A 762 20.46 61.23 -27.62
N SER A 763 20.67 60.26 -26.73
CA SER A 763 21.02 60.40 -25.31
C SER A 763 20.04 61.07 -24.34
N GLY A 764 19.68 60.29 -23.31
CA GLY A 764 20.07 60.62 -21.94
C GLY A 764 18.95 61.09 -21.00
N GLY A 765 18.76 60.32 -19.93
CA GLY A 765 18.75 60.91 -18.60
C GLY A 765 17.42 61.03 -17.87
N HIS A 766 17.20 60.05 -16.97
CA HIS A 766 16.78 60.22 -15.58
C HIS A 766 15.39 60.79 -15.23
N GLY A 767 14.65 60.01 -14.43
CA GLY A 767 13.95 60.57 -13.27
C GLY A 767 12.55 60.00 -12.98
N GLY A 768 12.49 58.97 -12.14
CA GLY A 768 11.63 59.01 -10.94
C GLY A 768 10.14 58.66 -11.03
N LYS A 769 9.84 57.52 -10.38
CA LYS A 769 8.74 57.25 -9.43
C LYS A 769 7.33 56.90 -9.93
N GLU A 770 6.94 55.70 -9.48
CA GLU A 770 5.70 55.30 -8.78
C GLU A 770 4.33 55.52 -9.45
N GLY A 771 3.57 54.43 -9.60
CA GLY A 771 2.12 54.50 -9.74
C GLY A 771 1.45 53.27 -10.34
N ASN A 772 1.08 52.31 -9.49
CA ASN A 772 0.07 51.26 -9.61
C ASN A 772 -0.76 51.09 -10.90
N GLY A 773 -0.87 49.82 -11.32
CA GLY A 773 -2.17 49.13 -11.38
C GLY A 773 -2.73 48.83 -12.77
N GLY A 774 -3.28 47.61 -12.92
CA GLY A 774 -4.43 47.38 -13.79
C GLY A 774 -4.23 46.50 -15.01
N ARG A 775 -4.50 45.20 -14.81
CA ARG A 775 -4.86 44.18 -15.80
C ARG A 775 -6.12 44.60 -16.58
N LEU A 776 -6.13 44.55 -17.92
CA LEU A 776 -7.35 44.49 -18.72
C LEU A 776 -7.16 43.63 -20.00
N GLN A 777 -8.17 42.78 -20.22
CA GLN A 777 -8.47 42.06 -21.47
C GLN A 777 -9.07 43.03 -22.49
N GLU A 778 -8.90 42.75 -23.79
CA GLU A 778 -9.76 43.31 -24.84
C GLU A 778 -10.31 42.20 -25.75
N ASN A 779 -11.63 42.21 -25.85
CA ASN A 779 -12.45 41.62 -26.90
C ASN A 779 -12.49 42.58 -28.10
N ALA A 780 -12.68 42.07 -29.32
CA ALA A 780 -13.26 42.85 -30.41
C ALA A 780 -14.21 42.00 -31.27
N ARG A 781 -15.51 42.32 -31.19
CA ARG A 781 -16.52 42.13 -32.24
C ARG A 781 -16.54 43.43 -33.08
N SER A 782 -16.86 43.35 -34.38
CA SER A 782 -18.17 43.79 -34.93
C SER A 782 -18.15 44.19 -36.42
N GLN A 783 -19.27 43.84 -37.08
CA GLN A 783 -20.07 44.63 -38.04
C GLN A 783 -19.94 44.47 -39.57
N LYS A 784 -21.12 44.66 -40.19
CA LYS A 784 -21.63 44.41 -41.56
C LYS A 784 -21.85 45.75 -42.31
N GLU A 785 -22.30 45.62 -43.57
CA GLU A 785 -22.98 46.59 -44.50
C GLU A 785 -21.98 47.37 -45.41
N ASP A 786 -22.20 47.65 -46.70
CA ASP A 786 -23.32 47.49 -47.65
C ASP A 786 -22.82 47.71 -49.11
N GLU A 787 -23.72 47.53 -50.08
CA GLU A 787 -23.79 48.10 -51.47
C GLU A 787 -23.64 47.17 -52.70
N GLU A 788 -24.50 47.51 -53.68
CA GLU A 788 -25.10 46.72 -54.75
C GLU A 788 -24.66 47.21 -56.15
N ASP A 789 -24.83 46.31 -57.14
CA ASP A 789 -25.19 46.56 -58.55
C ASP A 789 -24.11 46.97 -59.59
N LYS A 790 -23.88 46.09 -60.59
CA LYS A 790 -24.19 46.35 -62.02
C LYS A 790 -23.85 45.22 -63.01
N THR A 791 -24.87 44.93 -63.81
CA THR A 791 -24.87 44.56 -65.25
C THR A 791 -24.68 43.11 -65.73
N LYS A 792 -25.75 42.66 -66.41
CA LYS A 792 -26.00 41.46 -67.22
C LYS A 792 -25.22 41.43 -68.54
N GLY A 793 -24.96 40.22 -69.07
CA GLY A 793 -24.58 40.01 -70.48
C GLY A 793 -24.47 38.54 -70.92
N GLN A 794 -25.58 37.99 -71.43
CA GLN A 794 -25.76 36.97 -72.50
C GLN A 794 -24.83 35.73 -72.65
N LEU A 795 -25.42 34.55 -72.36
CA LEU A 795 -25.58 33.33 -73.19
C LEU A 795 -24.63 33.12 -74.41
N SER A 796 -23.98 31.94 -74.51
CA SER A 796 -24.57 30.77 -75.20
C SER A 796 -23.57 29.62 -75.43
N ASN A 797 -24.07 28.40 -75.17
CA ASN A 797 -23.86 27.13 -75.87
C ASN A 797 -22.44 26.65 -76.19
N SER A 798 -21.84 25.87 -75.28
CA SER A 798 -20.97 24.72 -75.62
C SER A 798 -20.71 23.76 -74.44
N GLU A 799 -21.67 23.53 -73.54
CA GLU A 799 -21.47 22.66 -72.36
C GLU A 799 -22.08 21.25 -72.47
N GLU A 800 -22.79 20.94 -73.56
CA GLU A 800 -23.41 19.61 -73.72
C GLU A 800 -22.58 18.61 -74.56
N GLU A 801 -21.48 19.00 -75.20
CA GLU A 801 -20.65 18.08 -75.99
C GLU A 801 -19.33 17.63 -75.32
N ILE A 802 -18.95 18.20 -74.17
CA ILE A 802 -17.68 17.84 -73.48
C ILE A 802 -17.90 16.92 -72.25
N LYS A 803 -19.15 16.64 -71.87
CA LYS A 803 -19.45 15.71 -70.75
C LYS A 803 -19.25 14.23 -71.07
N SER A 804 -19.04 13.86 -72.34
CA SER A 804 -19.08 12.45 -72.78
C SER A 804 -17.72 11.74 -72.88
N THR A 805 -16.57 12.41 -72.72
CA THR A 805 -15.27 11.80 -73.08
C THR A 805 -14.16 11.85 -72.02
N MET A 806 -14.41 12.36 -70.82
CA MET A 806 -13.38 12.46 -69.75
C MET A 806 -13.72 11.67 -68.45
N LEU A 807 -14.54 10.61 -68.53
CA LEU A 807 -14.72 9.65 -67.44
C LEU A 807 -13.76 8.45 -67.60
N LYS A 808 -12.45 8.72 -67.56
CA LYS A 808 -11.43 7.69 -67.31
C LYS A 808 -10.74 8.00 -65.98
N SER A 809 -11.17 7.25 -64.95
CA SER A 809 -10.50 6.94 -63.68
C SER A 809 -9.51 7.98 -63.13
N VAL A 810 -9.98 8.86 -62.23
CA VAL A 810 -9.10 9.52 -61.26
C VAL A 810 -8.79 8.50 -60.15
N PRO A 811 -7.53 8.27 -59.77
CA PRO A 811 -7.20 7.27 -58.75
C PRO A 811 -7.78 7.66 -57.39
N PHE A 812 -8.40 6.69 -56.71
CA PHE A 812 -8.67 6.79 -55.27
C PHE A 812 -7.35 6.55 -54.53
N PHE A 813 -6.99 7.44 -53.59
CA PHE A 813 -5.84 7.21 -52.73
C PHE A 813 -6.21 6.22 -51.62
N LEU A 814 -5.40 5.18 -51.43
CA LEU A 814 -5.59 4.08 -50.48
C LEU A 814 -4.41 3.99 -49.49
N PRO A 815 -4.26 4.97 -48.58
CA PRO A 815 -3.07 5.10 -47.74
C PRO A 815 -2.91 3.96 -46.71
N PHE A 816 -3.99 3.28 -46.33
CA PHE A 816 -3.96 2.21 -45.31
C PHE A 816 -3.79 0.81 -45.90
N ARG A 817 -3.60 0.70 -47.21
CA ARG A 817 -3.51 -0.58 -47.89
C ARG A 817 -2.33 -1.40 -47.37
N GLY A 818 -2.57 -2.69 -47.13
CA GLY A 818 -1.55 -3.64 -46.66
C GLY A 818 -1.30 -3.64 -45.14
N LEU A 819 -1.98 -2.81 -44.35
CA LEU A 819 -1.88 -2.78 -42.88
C LEU A 819 -2.71 -3.89 -42.22
N ASN A 820 -2.45 -5.15 -42.59
CA ASN A 820 -3.26 -6.32 -42.21
C ASN A 820 -3.33 -6.61 -40.71
N SER A 821 -2.34 -6.14 -39.94
CA SER A 821 -2.24 -6.36 -38.49
C SER A 821 -2.89 -5.25 -37.66
N LEU A 822 -3.34 -4.16 -38.29
CA LEU A 822 -3.83 -2.97 -37.61
C LEU A 822 -5.10 -3.29 -36.84
N ARG A 823 -5.11 -2.96 -35.54
CA ARG A 823 -6.23 -3.19 -34.63
C ARG A 823 -6.88 -1.89 -34.17
N HIS A 824 -6.11 -0.82 -34.06
CA HIS A 824 -6.59 0.47 -33.62
C HIS A 824 -6.16 1.55 -34.61
N LEU A 825 -7.14 2.26 -35.16
CA LEU A 825 -6.93 3.41 -36.02
C LEU A 825 -7.68 4.61 -35.45
N ASP A 826 -6.93 5.65 -35.08
CA ASP A 826 -7.49 6.93 -34.64
C ASP A 826 -7.31 7.99 -35.73
N LEU A 827 -8.43 8.50 -36.24
CA LEU A 827 -8.53 9.58 -37.23
C LEU A 827 -9.40 10.73 -36.68
N SER A 828 -9.60 10.79 -35.36
CA SER A 828 -10.44 11.82 -34.76
C SER A 828 -9.85 13.22 -34.88
N SER A 829 -10.69 14.26 -34.85
CA SER A 829 -10.24 15.65 -34.95
C SER A 829 -9.44 15.92 -36.24
N ASN A 830 -9.98 15.52 -37.40
CA ASN A 830 -9.43 15.77 -38.73
C ASN A 830 -10.45 16.53 -39.61
N GLU A 831 -10.15 16.71 -40.90
CA GLU A 831 -11.04 17.36 -41.88
C GLU A 831 -11.72 16.34 -42.82
N ALA A 832 -11.99 15.12 -42.33
CA ALA A 832 -12.63 14.08 -43.14
C ALA A 832 -14.13 14.37 -43.30
N TRP A 833 -14.63 14.44 -44.55
CA TRP A 833 -16.04 14.72 -44.84
C TRP A 833 -16.75 13.62 -45.64
N ALA A 834 -16.04 12.93 -46.54
CA ALA A 834 -16.56 11.83 -47.34
C ALA A 834 -15.67 10.57 -47.20
N LEU A 835 -16.29 9.46 -46.79
CA LEU A 835 -15.63 8.16 -46.66
C LEU A 835 -16.16 7.20 -47.73
N VAL A 836 -15.28 6.35 -48.26
CA VAL A 836 -15.62 5.26 -49.19
C VAL A 836 -15.09 3.95 -48.65
N GLY A 837 -15.75 2.82 -48.96
CA GLY A 837 -15.42 1.53 -48.37
C GLY A 837 -14.03 1.01 -48.77
N GLU A 838 -13.54 1.41 -49.93
CA GLU A 838 -12.22 1.06 -50.44
C GLU A 838 -11.07 1.58 -49.56
N LEU A 839 -11.27 2.68 -48.80
CA LEU A 839 -10.24 3.24 -47.90
C LEU A 839 -9.73 2.23 -46.87
N TRP A 840 -10.58 1.27 -46.49
CA TRP A 840 -10.30 0.29 -45.44
C TRP A 840 -9.87 -1.07 -46.00
N GLN A 841 -9.52 -1.11 -47.29
CA GLN A 841 -9.05 -2.31 -47.93
C GLN A 841 -7.84 -2.89 -47.16
N ASP A 842 -7.86 -4.21 -46.96
CA ASP A 842 -6.83 -4.99 -46.25
C ASP A 842 -6.77 -4.75 -44.72
N LEU A 843 -7.72 -4.00 -44.12
CA LEU A 843 -7.80 -3.79 -42.66
C LEU A 843 -8.65 -4.86 -41.92
N ASP A 844 -8.48 -6.14 -42.26
CA ASP A 844 -9.31 -7.24 -41.72
C ASP A 844 -9.18 -7.43 -40.19
N SER A 845 -8.07 -6.97 -39.58
CA SER A 845 -7.81 -7.09 -38.14
C SER A 845 -8.31 -5.91 -37.30
N LEU A 846 -8.88 -4.87 -37.93
CA LEU A 846 -9.24 -3.64 -37.25
C LEU A 846 -10.36 -3.88 -36.21
N VAL A 847 -10.12 -3.48 -34.98
CA VAL A 847 -11.01 -3.67 -33.81
C VAL A 847 -11.66 -2.37 -33.40
N VAL A 848 -10.91 -1.26 -33.45
CA VAL A 848 -11.35 0.08 -33.07
C VAL A 848 -11.05 1.05 -34.19
N LEU A 849 -12.08 1.79 -34.62
CA LEU A 849 -11.98 2.88 -35.58
C LEU A 849 -12.57 4.15 -34.96
N ASN A 850 -11.70 5.12 -34.68
CA ASN A 850 -12.11 6.41 -34.15
C ASN A 850 -12.14 7.48 -35.24
N LEU A 851 -13.32 8.03 -35.51
CA LEU A 851 -13.61 9.05 -36.51
C LEU A 851 -14.33 10.26 -35.88
N ALA A 852 -14.26 10.42 -34.56
CA ALA A 852 -14.95 11.49 -33.85
C ALA A 852 -14.41 12.88 -34.23
N SER A 853 -15.21 13.93 -34.09
CA SER A 853 -14.82 15.33 -34.36
C SER A 853 -14.28 15.56 -35.78
N ASN A 854 -14.97 15.04 -36.79
CA ASN A 854 -14.70 15.29 -38.21
C ASN A 854 -15.94 15.96 -38.85
N ASP A 855 -15.96 16.13 -40.18
CA ASP A 855 -17.08 16.69 -40.94
C ASP A 855 -17.87 15.62 -41.71
N ILE A 856 -17.87 14.38 -41.22
CA ILE A 856 -18.47 13.24 -41.94
C ILE A 856 -19.97 13.42 -42.07
N GLN A 857 -20.48 13.32 -43.30
CA GLN A 857 -21.91 13.37 -43.62
C GLN A 857 -22.54 11.98 -43.68
N SER A 858 -23.86 11.93 -43.60
CA SER A 858 -24.66 10.71 -43.78
C SER A 858 -24.34 10.05 -45.13
N TRP A 859 -24.02 8.75 -45.14
CA TRP A 859 -23.59 8.05 -46.37
C TRP A 859 -24.70 7.19 -46.97
N SER A 860 -24.77 7.09 -48.29
CA SER A 860 -25.80 6.33 -49.03
C SER A 860 -25.33 4.96 -49.53
N SER A 861 -24.07 4.59 -49.30
CA SER A 861 -23.49 3.28 -49.66
C SER A 861 -22.64 2.76 -48.50
N PRO A 862 -22.68 1.46 -48.15
CA PRO A 862 -21.97 0.91 -47.00
C PRO A 862 -20.45 1.15 -47.08
N ILE A 863 -19.86 1.73 -46.04
CA ILE A 863 -18.45 2.12 -46.00
C ILE A 863 -17.60 1.25 -45.07
N ILE A 864 -18.16 0.52 -44.12
CA ILE A 864 -17.38 -0.35 -43.21
C ILE A 864 -17.63 -1.84 -43.42
N SER A 865 -18.42 -2.21 -44.43
CA SER A 865 -18.74 -3.62 -44.73
C SER A 865 -17.52 -4.54 -44.96
N GLY A 866 -16.35 -3.97 -45.31
CA GLY A 866 -15.10 -4.72 -45.43
C GLY A 866 -14.40 -5.05 -44.09
N LEU A 867 -14.75 -4.36 -43.00
CA LEU A 867 -14.09 -4.45 -41.70
C LEU A 867 -14.69 -5.54 -40.80
N LYS A 868 -14.32 -6.80 -41.05
CA LYS A 868 -14.96 -8.00 -40.45
C LYS A 868 -14.81 -8.13 -38.93
N ASN A 869 -13.77 -7.55 -38.35
CA ASN A 869 -13.47 -7.66 -36.92
C ASN A 869 -13.75 -6.38 -36.12
N LEU A 870 -14.33 -5.35 -36.76
CA LEU A 870 -14.56 -4.06 -36.11
C LEU A 870 -15.56 -4.21 -34.96
N THR A 871 -15.15 -3.80 -33.76
CA THR A 871 -15.96 -3.89 -32.54
C THR A 871 -16.40 -2.54 -32.00
N GLU A 872 -15.58 -1.50 -32.19
CA GLU A 872 -15.86 -0.15 -31.69
C GLU A 872 -15.71 0.85 -32.83
N LEU A 873 -16.79 1.61 -33.07
CA LEU A 873 -16.84 2.68 -34.07
C LEU A 873 -17.24 3.98 -33.38
N LEU A 874 -16.34 4.95 -33.35
CA LEU A 874 -16.57 6.25 -32.71
C LEU A 874 -16.77 7.32 -33.77
N LEU A 875 -17.96 7.92 -33.79
CA LEU A 875 -18.41 8.91 -34.80
C LEU A 875 -19.01 10.16 -34.13
N ALA A 876 -18.72 10.38 -32.85
CA ALA A 876 -19.24 11.53 -32.11
C ALA A 876 -18.79 12.86 -32.74
N LYS A 877 -19.61 13.91 -32.64
CA LYS A 877 -19.31 15.26 -33.16
C LYS A 877 -18.97 15.28 -34.66
N ASN A 878 -19.81 14.67 -35.49
CA ASN A 878 -19.74 14.76 -36.96
C ASN A 878 -20.96 15.53 -37.51
N SER A 879 -21.10 15.55 -38.84
CA SER A 879 -22.21 16.19 -39.56
C SER A 879 -23.29 15.19 -40.03
N LEU A 880 -23.52 14.13 -39.26
CA LEU A 880 -24.56 13.13 -39.58
C LEU A 880 -25.95 13.70 -39.28
N ASP A 881 -26.75 13.95 -40.31
CA ASP A 881 -28.07 14.59 -40.20
C ASP A 881 -29.25 13.64 -40.45
N GLU A 882 -29.00 12.47 -41.05
CA GLU A 882 -29.98 11.42 -41.30
C GLU A 882 -29.38 10.03 -41.02
N MET A 883 -30.25 9.02 -40.85
CA MET A 883 -29.84 7.62 -40.71
C MET A 883 -30.31 6.86 -41.95
N THR A 884 -29.40 6.62 -42.88
CA THR A 884 -29.68 5.96 -44.16
C THR A 884 -29.74 4.43 -44.02
N GLU A 885 -30.31 3.73 -45.01
CA GLU A 885 -30.29 2.26 -45.05
C GLU A 885 -28.86 1.69 -45.12
N ALA A 886 -27.94 2.40 -45.76
CA ALA A 886 -26.55 2.00 -45.87
C ALA A 886 -25.83 2.07 -44.51
N MET A 887 -26.03 3.17 -43.76
CA MET A 887 -25.52 3.32 -42.38
C MET A 887 -26.04 2.21 -41.48
N VAL A 888 -27.32 1.88 -41.60
CA VAL A 888 -27.97 0.84 -40.80
C VAL A 888 -27.38 -0.53 -41.11
N LYS A 889 -27.12 -0.82 -42.39
CA LYS A 889 -26.46 -2.07 -42.79
C LYS A 889 -25.05 -2.17 -42.19
N ASP A 890 -24.31 -1.08 -42.19
CA ASP A 890 -22.98 -1.00 -41.56
C ASP A 890 -23.05 -1.18 -40.03
N PHE A 891 -24.00 -0.50 -39.37
CA PHE A 891 -24.20 -0.59 -37.92
C PHE A 891 -24.77 -1.92 -37.47
N SER A 892 -25.44 -2.66 -38.35
CA SER A 892 -25.99 -4.00 -38.09
C SER A 892 -24.95 -5.12 -38.29
N SER A 893 -23.67 -4.79 -38.48
CA SER A 893 -22.59 -5.79 -38.56
C SER A 893 -22.51 -6.62 -37.27
N GLU A 894 -22.40 -7.95 -37.40
CA GLU A 894 -22.35 -8.88 -36.26
C GLU A 894 -21.14 -8.66 -35.33
N SER A 895 -20.05 -8.07 -35.86
CA SER A 895 -18.82 -7.84 -35.10
C SER A 895 -18.90 -6.61 -34.19
N LEU A 896 -19.73 -5.63 -34.56
CA LEU A 896 -19.78 -4.31 -33.94
C LEU A 896 -20.50 -4.40 -32.59
N ARG A 897 -19.97 -3.72 -31.58
CA ARG A 897 -20.45 -3.78 -30.17
C ARG A 897 -20.71 -2.41 -29.58
N VAL A 898 -19.88 -1.43 -29.94
CA VAL A 898 -19.94 -0.06 -29.45
C VAL A 898 -20.01 0.88 -30.65
N ILE A 899 -21.01 1.75 -30.65
CA ILE A 899 -21.16 2.82 -31.64
C ILE A 899 -21.43 4.12 -30.89
N ASP A 900 -20.56 5.11 -31.05
CA ASP A 900 -20.76 6.45 -30.49
C ASP A 900 -21.19 7.42 -31.60
N LEU A 901 -22.45 7.88 -31.57
CA LEU A 901 -22.97 8.89 -32.53
C LEU A 901 -23.36 10.20 -31.81
N ARG A 902 -22.88 10.42 -30.57
CA ARG A 902 -23.27 11.61 -29.79
C ARG A 902 -22.87 12.90 -30.49
N TYR A 903 -23.61 13.98 -30.24
CA TYR A 903 -23.33 15.31 -30.79
C TYR A 903 -23.34 15.39 -32.33
N ASN A 904 -24.16 14.58 -33.00
CA ASN A 904 -24.46 14.70 -34.44
C ASN A 904 -25.82 15.40 -34.66
N PRO A 905 -25.99 16.18 -35.74
CA PRO A 905 -27.20 16.96 -36.02
C PRO A 905 -28.36 16.13 -36.61
N PHE A 906 -28.67 14.96 -36.06
CA PHE A 906 -29.72 14.09 -36.58
C PHE A 906 -31.09 14.77 -36.62
N LYS A 907 -31.83 14.62 -37.72
CA LYS A 907 -33.23 15.03 -37.83
C LYS A 907 -34.14 13.94 -37.27
N CYS A 908 -35.05 14.27 -36.36
CA CYS A 908 -36.02 13.29 -35.86
C CYS A 908 -37.07 13.01 -36.96
N SER A 909 -37.03 11.83 -37.55
CA SER A 909 -37.99 11.36 -38.56
C SER A 909 -38.64 10.03 -38.14
N CYS A 910 -39.75 9.68 -38.78
CA CYS A 910 -40.36 8.37 -38.55
C CYS A 910 -39.49 7.21 -39.04
N GLN A 911 -38.68 7.44 -40.08
CA GLN A 911 -37.68 6.49 -40.55
C GLN A 911 -36.60 6.22 -39.50
N MET A 912 -36.09 7.25 -38.81
CA MET A 912 -35.15 7.11 -37.68
C MET A 912 -35.76 6.27 -36.54
N LYS A 913 -37.03 6.53 -36.21
CA LYS A 913 -37.73 5.78 -35.16
C LYS A 913 -37.94 4.31 -35.52
N GLU A 914 -38.37 4.01 -36.74
CA GLU A 914 -38.53 2.64 -37.24
C GLU A 914 -37.19 1.89 -37.27
N LEU A 915 -36.10 2.57 -37.64
CA LEU A 915 -34.75 2.01 -37.67
C LEU A 915 -34.20 1.71 -36.28
N CYS A 916 -34.41 2.60 -35.30
CA CYS A 916 -34.05 2.35 -33.89
C CYS A 916 -34.87 1.22 -33.26
N ASN A 917 -36.15 1.07 -33.64
CA ASN A 917 -37.03 0.01 -33.13
C ASN A 917 -36.85 -1.34 -33.85
N GLY A 918 -36.52 -1.34 -35.14
CA GLY A 918 -36.50 -2.51 -36.01
C GLY A 918 -35.12 -3.17 -36.20
N THR A 919 -34.03 -2.43 -36.02
CA THR A 919 -32.69 -2.89 -36.47
C THR A 919 -31.61 -2.93 -35.39
N LEU A 920 -31.84 -2.38 -34.20
CA LEU A 920 -30.87 -2.34 -33.09
C LEU A 920 -31.17 -3.38 -31.99
N ASN A 921 -31.89 -4.46 -32.35
CA ASN A 921 -32.28 -5.52 -31.41
C ASN A 921 -31.25 -6.66 -31.29
N THR A 922 -29.99 -6.40 -31.66
CA THR A 922 -28.89 -7.38 -31.63
C THR A 922 -27.63 -6.78 -30.99
N SER A 923 -27.25 -7.27 -29.80
CA SER A 923 -25.91 -7.24 -29.17
C SER A 923 -25.09 -5.93 -29.04
N ILE A 924 -25.52 -4.80 -29.60
CA ILE A 924 -24.80 -3.52 -29.56
C ILE A 924 -25.34 -2.70 -28.38
N PHE A 925 -24.48 -2.31 -27.45
CA PHE A 925 -24.84 -1.38 -26.37
C PHE A 925 -24.84 0.04 -26.94
N VAL A 926 -25.96 0.46 -27.54
CA VAL A 926 -26.17 1.88 -27.87
C VAL A 926 -27.07 2.49 -26.80
N ASP A 927 -26.48 3.25 -25.89
CA ASP A 927 -27.22 3.97 -24.87
C ASP A 927 -27.81 5.27 -25.44
N PHE A 928 -29.02 5.20 -26.00
CA PHE A 928 -29.72 6.35 -26.59
C PHE A 928 -30.11 7.45 -25.58
N THR A 929 -29.80 7.30 -24.28
CA THR A 929 -30.11 8.31 -23.26
C THR A 929 -29.35 9.61 -23.44
N ASN A 930 -28.27 9.62 -24.22
CA ASN A 930 -27.42 10.81 -24.44
C ASN A 930 -27.40 11.30 -25.89
N TYR A 931 -28.33 10.83 -26.73
CA TYR A 931 -28.40 11.19 -28.15
C TYR A 931 -29.51 12.22 -28.37
N GLN A 932 -29.24 13.23 -29.19
CA GLN A 932 -30.18 14.30 -29.50
C GLN A 932 -30.57 14.25 -30.97
N CYS A 933 -31.80 14.62 -31.28
CA CYS A 933 -32.25 14.86 -32.64
C CYS A 933 -33.08 16.14 -32.70
N THR A 934 -33.26 16.70 -33.90
CA THR A 934 -34.03 17.93 -34.11
C THR A 934 -35.23 17.71 -35.03
N LYS A 935 -36.41 18.23 -34.65
CA LYS A 935 -37.59 18.31 -35.51
C LYS A 935 -38.20 19.69 -35.38
N SER A 936 -38.40 20.39 -36.50
CA SER A 936 -39.02 21.74 -36.51
C SER A 936 -38.37 22.76 -35.55
N ASN A 937 -37.03 22.76 -35.45
CA ASN A 937 -36.22 23.59 -34.54
C ASN A 937 -36.32 23.25 -33.03
N GLU A 938 -37.03 22.19 -32.65
CA GLU A 938 -36.99 21.67 -31.29
C GLU A 938 -35.94 20.55 -31.16
N VAL A 939 -35.14 20.60 -30.10
CA VAL A 939 -34.15 19.55 -29.77
C VAL A 939 -34.83 18.53 -28.85
N TRP A 940 -34.85 17.28 -29.29
CA TRP A 940 -35.43 16.16 -28.55
C TRP A 940 -34.31 15.21 -28.13
N MET A 941 -34.41 14.66 -26.91
CA MET A 941 -33.65 13.48 -26.56
C MET A 941 -34.20 12.30 -27.38
N LEU A 942 -33.33 11.55 -28.03
CA LEU A 942 -33.74 10.49 -28.95
C LEU A 942 -34.56 9.40 -28.24
N SER A 943 -34.19 9.06 -27.00
CA SER A 943 -34.95 8.15 -26.14
C SER A 943 -36.39 8.63 -25.86
N GLU A 944 -36.58 9.93 -25.67
CA GLU A 944 -37.89 10.55 -25.47
C GLU A 944 -38.71 10.61 -26.76
N TYR A 945 -38.08 10.98 -27.89
CA TYR A 945 -38.74 11.01 -29.19
C TYR A 945 -39.24 9.62 -29.62
N ILE A 946 -38.40 8.59 -29.46
CA ILE A 946 -38.75 7.20 -29.81
C ILE A 946 -39.91 6.70 -28.95
N THR A 947 -39.94 7.01 -27.65
CA THR A 947 -40.98 6.51 -26.74
C THR A 947 -42.30 7.27 -26.87
N ASN A 948 -42.27 8.58 -27.05
CA ASN A 948 -43.47 9.43 -26.94
C ASN A 948 -44.15 9.78 -28.27
N THR A 949 -43.47 9.64 -29.42
CA THR A 949 -44.02 10.12 -30.71
C THR A 949 -44.64 8.98 -31.52
N THR A 950 -45.94 8.99 -31.80
CA THR A 950 -46.53 7.95 -32.68
C THR A 950 -46.32 8.30 -34.15
N CYS A 951 -45.66 7.40 -34.89
CA CYS A 951 -45.57 7.50 -36.34
C CYS A 951 -46.87 6.99 -36.94
N ARG A 952 -47.83 7.89 -37.11
CA ARG A 952 -49.07 7.64 -37.82
C ARG A 952 -48.99 8.42 -39.13
N GLU A 953 -49.09 7.69 -40.25
CA GLU A 953 -49.04 8.15 -41.63
C GLU A 953 -49.15 9.68 -41.80
N GLU A 954 -48.01 10.33 -42.11
CA GLU A 954 -48.03 11.57 -42.89
C GLU A 954 -48.33 11.19 -44.35
N ILE A 955 -49.54 10.66 -44.58
CA ILE A 955 -50.19 10.61 -45.89
C ILE A 955 -51.45 11.44 -45.74
N GLU A 956 -51.32 12.76 -45.92
CA GLU A 956 -52.42 13.61 -46.41
C GLU A 956 -51.89 15.01 -46.73
N THR A 957 -51.57 15.22 -48.01
CA THR A 957 -51.86 16.40 -48.85
C THR A 957 -51.01 16.28 -50.11
N THR A 958 -51.46 15.53 -51.10
CA THR A 958 -52.11 16.19 -52.24
C THR A 958 -53.02 15.22 -52.97
N SER A 959 -54.32 15.49 -52.92
CA SER A 959 -55.33 14.90 -53.80
C SER A 959 -55.26 15.56 -55.17
N THR A 960 -55.33 14.74 -56.24
CA THR A 960 -55.93 14.95 -57.58
C THR A 960 -55.17 14.00 -58.54
N THR A 961 -55.73 13.09 -59.33
CA THR A 961 -57.09 12.82 -59.82
C THR A 961 -57.11 11.42 -60.49
N LEU A 962 -58.31 10.81 -60.53
CA LEU A 962 -58.83 9.90 -61.57
C LEU A 962 -58.49 8.38 -61.58
N SER A 963 -59.47 7.64 -61.04
CA SER A 963 -60.16 6.44 -61.58
C SER A 963 -59.48 5.05 -61.64
N PRO A 964 -60.22 3.95 -61.33
CA PRO A 964 -59.72 2.58 -61.34
C PRO A 964 -60.03 1.84 -62.66
N LYS A 965 -59.21 0.84 -62.99
CA LYS A 965 -59.61 -0.27 -63.86
C LYS A 965 -59.25 -1.60 -63.22
N ILE A 966 -60.28 -2.42 -63.16
CA ILE A 966 -60.33 -3.84 -62.82
C ILE A 966 -59.61 -4.63 -63.92
N ASP A 967 -58.87 -5.68 -63.56
CA ASP A 967 -59.04 -6.99 -64.19
C ASP A 967 -58.51 -8.11 -63.28
N ASN A 968 -59.38 -9.10 -63.08
CA ASN A 968 -59.10 -10.37 -62.43
C ASN A 968 -58.39 -11.29 -63.43
N ASN A 969 -57.59 -12.24 -62.94
CA ASN A 969 -57.74 -13.65 -63.33
C ASN A 969 -56.95 -14.58 -62.41
N GLU A 970 -57.66 -15.64 -62.00
CA GLU A 970 -57.16 -16.87 -61.40
C GLU A 970 -56.35 -17.69 -62.42
N GLU A 971 -55.39 -18.51 -61.96
CA GLU A 971 -55.30 -19.92 -62.36
C GLU A 971 -54.25 -20.70 -61.53
N SER A 972 -54.33 -22.01 -61.65
CA SER A 972 -54.23 -22.98 -60.57
C SER A 972 -53.15 -24.07 -60.75
N ARG A 973 -52.84 -24.76 -59.63
CA ARG A 973 -52.59 -26.22 -59.48
C ARG A 973 -51.28 -26.89 -59.93
N GLY A 974 -50.77 -27.73 -59.00
CA GLY A 974 -50.01 -28.98 -59.22
C GLY A 974 -48.77 -29.04 -58.32
N GLY A 975 -48.49 -30.03 -57.45
CA GLY A 975 -49.05 -31.35 -57.21
C GLY A 975 -47.91 -32.37 -57.00
N PHE A 976 -47.80 -32.89 -55.76
CA PHE A 976 -47.23 -34.18 -55.32
C PHE A 976 -45.78 -34.37 -54.80
N SER A 977 -45.78 -35.00 -53.62
CA SER A 977 -44.84 -35.92 -52.93
C SER A 977 -43.51 -35.37 -52.36
N LEU A 978 -43.54 -34.97 -51.08
CA LEU A 978 -42.33 -34.80 -50.26
C LEU A 978 -42.52 -35.14 -48.77
N GLU A 979 -43.64 -35.76 -48.37
CA GLU A 979 -43.98 -35.87 -46.94
C GLU A 979 -43.12 -36.91 -46.18
N SER A 980 -42.62 -37.96 -46.83
CA SER A 980 -41.79 -38.96 -46.15
C SER A 980 -40.31 -38.56 -46.00
N SER A 981 -39.78 -37.72 -46.88
CA SER A 981 -38.41 -37.19 -46.82
C SER A 981 -38.31 -35.97 -45.90
N ILE A 982 -39.36 -35.14 -45.83
CA ILE A 982 -39.42 -34.00 -44.89
C ILE A 982 -39.41 -34.49 -43.45
N ILE A 983 -40.12 -35.56 -43.10
CA ILE A 983 -40.15 -36.05 -41.71
C ILE A 983 -38.77 -36.59 -41.28
N ILE A 984 -38.06 -37.30 -42.16
CA ILE A 984 -36.73 -37.82 -41.83
C ILE A 984 -35.72 -36.67 -41.71
N MET A 985 -35.78 -35.68 -42.62
CA MET A 985 -34.91 -34.50 -42.57
C MET A 985 -35.26 -33.56 -41.41
N SER A 986 -36.53 -33.43 -41.04
CA SER A 986 -36.96 -32.63 -39.88
C SER A 986 -36.59 -33.31 -38.58
N VAL A 987 -36.66 -34.64 -38.50
CA VAL A 987 -36.16 -35.40 -37.34
C VAL A 987 -34.65 -35.27 -37.24
N LEU A 988 -33.90 -35.44 -38.35
CA LEU A 988 -32.45 -35.24 -38.35
C LEU A 988 -32.06 -33.82 -37.96
N LEU A 989 -32.75 -32.82 -38.51
CA LEU A 989 -32.51 -31.41 -38.19
C LEU A 989 -32.90 -31.11 -36.74
N SER A 990 -33.99 -31.69 -36.22
CA SER A 990 -34.37 -31.53 -34.81
C SER A 990 -33.33 -32.17 -33.88
N VAL A 991 -32.76 -33.32 -34.26
CA VAL A 991 -31.69 -34.00 -33.50
C VAL A 991 -30.39 -33.21 -33.57
N VAL A 992 -30.02 -32.67 -34.73
CA VAL A 992 -28.85 -31.79 -34.89
C VAL A 992 -29.05 -30.48 -34.15
N MET A 993 -30.23 -29.89 -34.18
CA MET A 993 -30.55 -28.64 -33.48
C MET A 993 -30.65 -28.85 -31.97
N THR A 994 -31.22 -29.97 -31.50
CA THR A 994 -31.21 -30.32 -30.06
C THR A 994 -29.81 -30.68 -29.60
N SER A 995 -29.01 -31.43 -30.37
CA SER A 995 -27.62 -31.70 -30.01
C SER A 995 -26.74 -30.44 -30.09
N ALA A 996 -26.96 -29.53 -31.04
CA ALA A 996 -26.28 -28.24 -31.14
C ALA A 996 -26.71 -27.27 -30.03
N THR A 997 -27.98 -27.26 -29.61
CA THR A 997 -28.44 -26.47 -28.46
C THR A 997 -28.01 -27.09 -27.14
N LEU A 998 -28.01 -28.42 -27.00
CA LEU A 998 -27.42 -29.13 -25.87
C LEU A 998 -25.90 -28.91 -25.82
N TYR A 999 -25.23 -28.75 -26.97
CA TYR A 999 -23.80 -28.44 -27.07
C TYR A 999 -23.49 -26.96 -26.81
N LYS A 1000 -24.25 -26.01 -27.38
CA LYS A 1000 -24.13 -24.57 -27.12
C LYS A 1000 -24.48 -24.23 -25.67
N LYS A 1001 -25.58 -24.79 -25.14
CA LYS A 1001 -26.00 -24.65 -23.74
C LYS A 1001 -25.40 -25.72 -22.82
N ARG A 1002 -24.41 -26.53 -23.26
CA ARG A 1002 -23.77 -27.57 -22.42
C ARG A 1002 -23.19 -27.03 -21.13
N TRP A 1003 -22.67 -25.80 -21.19
CA TRP A 1003 -22.13 -25.08 -20.05
C TRP A 1003 -23.23 -24.54 -19.13
N TYR A 1004 -24.37 -24.12 -19.69
CA TYR A 1004 -25.54 -23.67 -18.94
C TYR A 1004 -26.28 -24.82 -18.25
N ILE A 1005 -26.40 -25.99 -18.90
CA ILE A 1005 -26.97 -27.20 -18.31
C ILE A 1005 -26.04 -27.76 -17.22
N ARG A 1006 -24.71 -27.80 -17.46
CA ARG A 1006 -23.72 -28.10 -16.40
C ARG A 1006 -23.79 -27.11 -15.25
N TYR A 1007 -24.02 -25.83 -15.54
CA TYR A 1007 -24.24 -24.79 -14.54
C TYR A 1007 -25.53 -25.01 -13.74
N LEU A 1008 -26.64 -25.42 -14.36
CA LEU A 1008 -27.89 -25.74 -13.68
C LEU A 1008 -27.78 -27.00 -12.82
N VAL A 1009 -27.12 -28.05 -13.31
CA VAL A 1009 -26.79 -29.26 -12.52
C VAL A 1009 -25.84 -28.92 -11.37
N HIS A 1010 -24.88 -28.01 -11.57
CA HIS A 1010 -24.04 -27.49 -10.49
C HIS A 1010 -24.81 -26.62 -9.50
N LYS A 1011 -25.76 -25.79 -9.95
CA LYS A 1011 -26.62 -24.95 -9.11
C LYS A 1011 -27.55 -25.80 -8.25
N ALA A 1012 -28.06 -26.91 -8.79
CA ALA A 1012 -28.85 -27.92 -8.08
C ALA A 1012 -28.02 -28.77 -7.10
N ARG A 1013 -26.72 -29.00 -7.38
CA ARG A 1013 -25.78 -29.66 -6.44
C ARG A 1013 -25.20 -28.72 -5.38
N ALA A 1014 -25.08 -27.43 -5.69
CA ALA A 1014 -24.53 -26.38 -4.82
C ALA A 1014 -25.54 -25.81 -3.82
N THR A 1015 -26.84 -26.09 -4.00
CA THR A 1015 -27.90 -25.69 -3.04
C THR A 1015 -27.92 -26.52 -1.76
N THR A 1016 -26.99 -27.47 -1.59
CA THR A 1016 -26.83 -28.30 -0.39
C THR A 1016 -25.61 -27.95 0.49
N LEU A 1017 -24.84 -26.90 0.20
CA LEU A 1017 -23.61 -26.59 0.95
C LEU A 1017 -23.36 -25.08 1.13
N VAL A 1018 -24.35 -24.33 1.63
CA VAL A 1018 -24.07 -23.06 2.31
C VAL A 1018 -23.87 -23.38 3.79
N ALA A 1019 -22.64 -23.76 4.15
CA ALA A 1019 -22.24 -23.77 5.55
C ALA A 1019 -21.93 -22.33 5.95
N LYS A 1020 -22.56 -21.85 7.03
CA LYS A 1020 -22.12 -20.67 7.78
C LYS A 1020 -20.64 -20.86 8.14
N GLU A 1021 -19.77 -19.99 7.66
CA GLU A 1021 -18.37 -19.91 8.09
C GLU A 1021 -18.27 -18.88 9.23
N ASP A 1022 -17.53 -19.25 10.30
CA ASP A 1022 -17.32 -18.45 11.51
C ASP A 1022 -16.45 -17.20 11.22
N ASP A 1023 -16.75 -16.10 11.93
CA ASP A 1023 -16.05 -14.82 11.87
C ASP A 1023 -14.62 -14.89 12.47
N GLN A 1024 -13.71 -15.59 11.79
CA GLN A 1024 -12.26 -15.42 12.01
C GLN A 1024 -11.75 -14.22 11.19
N HIS A 1025 -11.04 -13.30 11.84
CA HIS A 1025 -10.42 -12.15 11.18
C HIS A 1025 -9.19 -12.58 10.37
N TYR A 1026 -9.37 -12.88 9.08
CA TYR A 1026 -8.26 -13.13 8.15
C TYR A 1026 -7.52 -11.83 7.79
N LEU A 1027 -6.19 -11.90 7.73
CA LEU A 1027 -5.32 -10.77 7.35
C LEU A 1027 -5.40 -10.47 5.86
N TYR A 1028 -5.51 -11.52 5.04
CA TYR A 1028 -5.64 -11.42 3.59
C TYR A 1028 -6.93 -12.08 3.09
N ASP A 1029 -7.50 -11.51 2.04
CA ASP A 1029 -8.66 -12.07 1.36
C ASP A 1029 -8.26 -13.26 0.47
N THR A 1030 -7.06 -13.21 -0.12
CA THR A 1030 -6.54 -14.29 -0.97
C THR A 1030 -5.02 -14.33 -0.96
N PHE A 1031 -4.43 -15.52 -0.88
CA PHE A 1031 -3.01 -15.77 -1.17
C PHE A 1031 -2.85 -16.35 -2.58
N VAL A 1032 -1.93 -15.83 -3.38
CA VAL A 1032 -1.70 -16.26 -4.77
C VAL A 1032 -0.36 -16.99 -4.90
N CYS A 1033 -0.40 -18.25 -5.32
CA CYS A 1033 0.76 -19.07 -5.68
C CYS A 1033 0.93 -19.10 -7.21
N TYR A 1034 2.13 -18.82 -7.71
CA TYR A 1034 2.44 -18.78 -9.14
C TYR A 1034 3.92 -19.10 -9.39
N SER A 1035 4.29 -19.34 -10.65
CA SER A 1035 5.69 -19.49 -11.06
C SER A 1035 6.34 -18.13 -11.27
N GLN A 1036 7.62 -17.96 -10.92
CA GLN A 1036 8.37 -16.72 -11.17
C GLN A 1036 8.32 -16.27 -12.64
N THR A 1037 8.23 -17.21 -13.58
CA THR A 1037 8.10 -16.94 -15.02
C THR A 1037 6.76 -16.32 -15.43
N ASP A 1038 5.71 -16.50 -14.62
CA ASP A 1038 4.36 -15.98 -14.87
C ASP A 1038 4.09 -14.69 -14.06
N ARG A 1039 5.11 -14.16 -13.36
CA ARG A 1039 5.05 -12.98 -12.50
C ARG A 1039 4.38 -11.79 -13.18
N GLN A 1040 4.76 -11.50 -14.43
CA GLN A 1040 4.26 -10.34 -15.17
C GLN A 1040 2.73 -10.36 -15.28
N TRP A 1041 2.17 -11.48 -15.73
CA TRP A 1041 0.72 -11.65 -15.84
C TRP A 1041 0.02 -11.56 -14.47
N VAL A 1042 0.61 -12.14 -13.43
CA VAL A 1042 0.04 -12.13 -12.09
C VAL A 1042 -0.05 -10.72 -11.52
N PHE A 1043 1.00 -9.90 -11.64
CA PHE A 1043 0.97 -8.53 -11.10
C PHE A 1043 0.11 -7.58 -11.93
N GLU A 1044 0.29 -7.58 -13.26
CA GLU A 1044 -0.37 -6.63 -14.15
C GLU A 1044 -1.85 -6.91 -14.35
N HIS A 1045 -2.28 -8.19 -14.27
CA HIS A 1045 -3.67 -8.56 -14.55
C HIS A 1045 -4.40 -9.05 -13.29
N LEU A 1046 -3.83 -10.00 -12.54
CA LEU A 1046 -4.52 -10.63 -11.42
C LEU A 1046 -4.51 -9.77 -10.14
N VAL A 1047 -3.34 -9.32 -9.70
CA VAL A 1047 -3.18 -8.50 -8.50
C VAL A 1047 -3.76 -7.11 -8.74
N ALA A 1048 -3.38 -6.45 -9.85
CA ALA A 1048 -3.89 -5.12 -10.20
C ALA A 1048 -5.43 -5.07 -10.25
N ARG A 1049 -6.09 -6.10 -10.76
CA ARG A 1049 -7.56 -6.13 -10.86
C ARG A 1049 -8.27 -6.53 -9.57
N LEU A 1050 -7.63 -7.33 -8.71
CA LEU A 1050 -8.17 -7.66 -7.38
C LEU A 1050 -7.99 -6.50 -6.39
N GLU A 1051 -6.89 -5.75 -6.49
CA GLU A 1051 -6.54 -4.64 -5.60
C GLU A 1051 -6.98 -3.26 -6.13
N GLY A 1052 -7.27 -3.12 -7.43
CA GLY A 1052 -7.48 -1.83 -8.11
C GLY A 1052 -8.56 -0.92 -7.51
N ASP A 1053 -9.68 -1.50 -7.03
CA ASP A 1053 -10.75 -0.74 -6.35
C ASP A 1053 -10.59 -0.72 -4.82
N GLY A 1054 -9.46 -1.20 -4.27
CA GLY A 1054 -9.23 -1.36 -2.82
C GLY A 1054 -10.09 -2.43 -2.16
N ARG A 1055 -10.72 -3.31 -2.95
CA ARG A 1055 -11.80 -4.22 -2.51
C ARG A 1055 -11.31 -5.50 -1.83
N TYR A 1056 -10.12 -5.99 -2.17
CA TYR A 1056 -9.54 -7.24 -1.63
C TYR A 1056 -8.06 -7.07 -1.28
N ARG A 1057 -7.62 -7.67 -0.17
CA ARG A 1057 -6.21 -7.71 0.24
C ARG A 1057 -5.56 -8.99 -0.28
N VAL A 1058 -4.58 -8.88 -1.19
CA VAL A 1058 -3.93 -10.02 -1.83
C VAL A 1058 -2.54 -10.25 -1.22
N CYS A 1059 -2.21 -11.49 -0.87
CA CYS A 1059 -0.88 -11.90 -0.42
C CYS A 1059 -0.13 -12.56 -1.58
N VAL A 1060 1.10 -12.11 -1.86
CA VAL A 1060 2.02 -12.69 -2.86
C VAL A 1060 3.42 -12.88 -2.28
N HIS A 1061 4.09 -13.98 -2.61
CA HIS A 1061 5.33 -14.38 -1.93
C HIS A 1061 6.49 -13.38 -2.08
N GLU A 1062 6.57 -12.64 -3.18
CA GLU A 1062 7.63 -11.64 -3.42
C GLU A 1062 7.42 -10.33 -2.64
N ARG A 1063 6.18 -10.04 -2.22
CA ARG A 1063 5.82 -8.80 -1.52
C ARG A 1063 5.62 -9.02 -0.01
N ASP A 1064 5.02 -10.15 0.36
CA ASP A 1064 4.41 -10.35 1.68
C ASP A 1064 5.14 -11.38 2.57
N PHE A 1065 6.15 -12.10 2.05
CA PHE A 1065 6.91 -13.07 2.87
C PHE A 1065 7.84 -12.36 3.85
N ALA A 1066 7.88 -12.88 5.08
CA ALA A 1066 8.77 -12.39 6.12
C ALA A 1066 10.20 -12.90 5.85
N VAL A 1067 11.10 -11.98 5.52
CA VAL A 1067 12.51 -12.28 5.29
C VAL A 1067 13.15 -12.81 6.59
N GLY A 1068 13.93 -13.88 6.48
CA GLY A 1068 14.59 -14.54 7.62
C GLY A 1068 13.82 -15.71 8.24
N GLN A 1069 12.59 -15.99 7.78
CA GLN A 1069 11.88 -17.25 8.08
C GLN A 1069 12.09 -18.26 6.95
N GLU A 1070 12.01 -19.56 7.26
CA GLU A 1070 12.04 -20.59 6.23
C GLU A 1070 10.89 -20.36 5.23
N ILE A 1071 11.17 -20.51 3.94
CA ILE A 1071 10.20 -20.32 2.85
C ILE A 1071 8.96 -21.21 3.11
N THR A 1072 9.19 -22.41 3.62
CA THR A 1072 8.20 -23.37 4.10
C THR A 1072 7.21 -22.76 5.09
N ASP A 1073 7.73 -22.09 6.13
CA ASP A 1073 6.93 -21.47 7.19
C ASP A 1073 6.18 -20.24 6.70
N ASN A 1074 6.82 -19.45 5.81
CA ASN A 1074 6.19 -18.31 5.15
C ASN A 1074 4.96 -18.73 4.32
N ILE A 1075 5.07 -19.82 3.58
CA ILE A 1075 3.95 -20.38 2.80
C ILE A 1075 2.84 -20.87 3.75
N ILE A 1076 3.20 -21.63 4.78
CA ILE A 1076 2.27 -22.18 5.78
C ILE A 1076 1.50 -21.05 6.47
N ALA A 1077 2.19 -19.99 6.89
CA ALA A 1077 1.61 -18.82 7.52
C ALA A 1077 0.74 -18.01 6.54
N SER A 1078 1.14 -17.87 5.28
CA SER A 1078 0.37 -17.15 4.24
C SER A 1078 -0.93 -17.88 3.91
N ILE A 1079 -0.92 -19.22 3.90
CA ILE A 1079 -2.12 -20.05 3.74
C ILE A 1079 -3.05 -19.92 4.96
N GLU A 1080 -2.52 -19.86 6.19
CA GLU A 1080 -3.32 -19.71 7.42
C GLU A 1080 -3.96 -18.33 7.52
N LYS A 1081 -3.20 -17.27 7.21
CA LYS A 1081 -3.63 -15.88 7.32
C LYS A 1081 -4.57 -15.43 6.21
N SER A 1082 -4.80 -16.26 5.19
CA SER A 1082 -5.61 -15.95 4.00
C SER A 1082 -6.92 -16.73 3.95
N ARG A 1083 -8.02 -16.06 3.60
CA ARG A 1083 -9.35 -16.70 3.48
C ARG A 1083 -9.42 -17.69 2.31
N LYS A 1084 -8.82 -17.35 1.17
CA LYS A 1084 -8.74 -18.22 -0.03
C LYS A 1084 -7.29 -18.35 -0.50
N VAL A 1085 -6.99 -19.42 -1.21
CA VAL A 1085 -5.69 -19.63 -1.89
C VAL A 1085 -5.95 -19.82 -3.38
N VAL A 1086 -5.37 -18.97 -4.22
CA VAL A 1086 -5.45 -19.04 -5.69
C VAL A 1086 -4.13 -19.60 -6.22
N MET A 1087 -4.19 -20.69 -6.99
CA MET A 1087 -3.02 -21.27 -7.65
C MET A 1087 -3.08 -21.03 -9.15
N VAL A 1088 -2.07 -20.35 -9.69
CA VAL A 1088 -1.93 -20.05 -11.12
C VAL A 1088 -1.07 -21.13 -11.77
N LEU A 1089 -1.72 -22.03 -12.50
CA LEU A 1089 -1.12 -23.22 -13.11
C LEU A 1089 -0.68 -22.93 -14.55
N SER A 1090 0.58 -23.23 -14.86
CA SER A 1090 1.21 -23.15 -16.17
C SER A 1090 2.24 -24.28 -16.33
N PRO A 1091 2.78 -24.56 -17.54
CA PRO A 1091 3.90 -25.51 -17.69
C PRO A 1091 5.07 -25.20 -16.75
N SER A 1092 5.46 -23.93 -16.65
CA SER A 1092 6.54 -23.48 -15.76
C SER A 1092 6.23 -23.67 -14.27
N PHE A 1093 4.95 -23.57 -13.88
CA PHE A 1093 4.51 -23.88 -12.51
C PHE A 1093 4.75 -25.36 -12.17
N VAL A 1094 4.61 -26.26 -13.13
CA VAL A 1094 4.80 -27.70 -12.91
C VAL A 1094 6.28 -28.10 -12.89
N ASP A 1095 7.11 -27.41 -13.67
CA ASP A 1095 8.55 -27.64 -13.71
C ASP A 1095 9.27 -27.06 -12.46
N SER A 1096 8.62 -26.15 -11.74
CA SER A 1096 9.13 -25.58 -10.49
C SER A 1096 8.93 -26.55 -9.31
N SER A 1097 10.05 -27.02 -8.75
CA SER A 1097 10.08 -27.84 -7.53
C SER A 1097 9.40 -27.15 -6.35
N TRP A 1098 9.51 -25.81 -6.28
CA TRP A 1098 8.91 -25.00 -5.22
C TRP A 1098 7.38 -24.84 -5.38
N CYS A 1099 6.90 -24.56 -6.59
CA CYS A 1099 5.46 -24.46 -6.86
C CYS A 1099 4.75 -25.82 -6.66
N MET A 1100 5.43 -26.91 -7.01
CA MET A 1100 4.94 -28.28 -6.76
C MET A 1100 4.92 -28.65 -5.28
N PHE A 1101 5.83 -28.11 -4.48
CA PHE A 1101 5.83 -28.25 -3.03
C PHE A 1101 4.71 -27.43 -2.38
N GLU A 1102 4.49 -26.17 -2.80
CA GLU A 1102 3.35 -25.34 -2.39
C GLU A 1102 2.01 -26.00 -2.69
N LEU A 1103 1.87 -26.60 -3.88
CA LEU A 1103 0.72 -27.40 -4.29
C LEU A 1103 0.48 -28.59 -3.34
N GLN A 1104 1.55 -29.25 -2.88
CA GLN A 1104 1.44 -30.37 -1.95
C GLN A 1104 1.04 -29.93 -0.54
N LEU A 1105 1.60 -28.83 -0.04
CA LEU A 1105 1.24 -28.25 1.26
C LEU A 1105 -0.20 -27.75 1.28
N ALA A 1106 -0.61 -26.95 0.29
CA ALA A 1106 -1.98 -26.49 0.18
C ALA A 1106 -2.95 -27.66 -0.02
N SER A 1107 -2.61 -28.66 -0.83
CA SER A 1107 -3.46 -29.84 -1.02
C SER A 1107 -3.60 -30.69 0.25
N ASN A 1108 -2.57 -30.81 1.09
CA ASN A 1108 -2.60 -31.61 2.31
C ASN A 1108 -3.33 -30.86 3.45
N LYS A 1109 -3.04 -29.57 3.64
CA LYS A 1109 -3.65 -28.75 4.70
C LYS A 1109 -5.15 -28.47 4.47
N ILE A 1110 -5.57 -28.41 3.20
CA ILE A 1110 -6.98 -28.21 2.78
C ILE A 1110 -7.77 -29.53 2.77
N LEU A 1111 -7.13 -30.69 2.98
CA LEU A 1111 -7.82 -31.96 3.24
C LEU A 1111 -8.27 -32.07 4.70
N ASP A 1112 -7.57 -31.40 5.63
CA ASP A 1112 -7.90 -31.38 7.07
C ASP A 1112 -8.92 -30.29 7.44
N GLU A 1113 -8.95 -29.16 6.71
CA GLU A 1113 -9.91 -28.07 6.95
C GLU A 1113 -10.79 -27.79 5.72
N ARG A 1114 -12.09 -28.14 5.83
CA ARG A 1114 -13.28 -27.74 5.03
C ARG A 1114 -13.09 -27.43 3.51
N ARG A 1115 -13.95 -28.05 2.69
CA ARG A 1115 -13.87 -28.25 1.22
C ARG A 1115 -13.69 -27.05 0.24
N ASN A 1116 -13.55 -25.78 0.65
CA ASN A 1116 -13.69 -24.61 -0.27
C ASN A 1116 -12.56 -23.53 -0.21
N LYS A 1117 -11.39 -23.80 0.36
CA LYS A 1117 -10.30 -22.80 0.49
C LYS A 1117 -9.44 -22.60 -0.78
N LEU A 1118 -9.34 -23.61 -1.64
CA LEU A 1118 -8.46 -23.60 -2.83
C LEU A 1118 -9.20 -23.26 -4.13
N ILE A 1119 -8.62 -22.35 -4.92
CA ILE A 1119 -9.06 -21.94 -6.25
C ILE A 1119 -7.94 -22.26 -7.23
N LEU A 1120 -8.25 -22.98 -8.30
CA LEU A 1120 -7.28 -23.31 -9.35
C LEU A 1120 -7.54 -22.42 -10.56
N VAL A 1121 -6.53 -21.67 -11.01
CA VAL A 1121 -6.53 -20.87 -12.24
C VAL A 1121 -5.58 -21.54 -13.22
N LEU A 1122 -6.05 -21.89 -14.41
CA LEU A 1122 -5.23 -22.52 -15.45
C LEU A 1122 -4.85 -21.45 -16.48
N LEU A 1123 -3.63 -20.93 -16.39
CA LEU A 1123 -3.13 -19.86 -17.24
C LEU A 1123 -2.77 -20.34 -18.64
N LYS A 1124 -2.14 -21.52 -18.74
CA LYS A 1124 -1.79 -22.19 -20.00
C LYS A 1124 -2.20 -23.66 -19.95
N SER A 1125 -2.58 -24.22 -21.09
CA SER A 1125 -2.98 -25.63 -21.17
C SER A 1125 -1.83 -26.56 -20.76
N LEU A 1126 -2.10 -27.50 -19.86
CA LEU A 1126 -1.13 -28.47 -19.37
C LEU A 1126 -1.35 -29.82 -20.07
N PRO A 1127 -0.43 -30.30 -20.92
CA PRO A 1127 -0.56 -31.61 -21.56
C PRO A 1127 -0.63 -32.76 -20.51
N PRO A 1128 -1.43 -33.82 -20.73
CA PRO A 1128 -1.62 -34.89 -19.74
C PRO A 1128 -0.34 -35.64 -19.33
N HIS A 1129 0.69 -35.61 -20.17
CA HIS A 1129 1.99 -36.24 -19.94
C HIS A 1129 2.89 -35.41 -19.01
N CYS A 1130 2.69 -34.10 -18.94
CA CYS A 1130 3.41 -33.21 -18.03
C CYS A 1130 2.72 -33.07 -16.66
N GLN A 1131 1.54 -33.67 -16.44
CA GLN A 1131 0.79 -33.51 -15.19
C GLN A 1131 1.18 -34.55 -14.12
N PRO A 1132 1.71 -34.15 -12.96
CA PRO A 1132 1.99 -35.05 -11.85
C PRO A 1132 0.71 -35.71 -11.32
N LYS A 1133 0.80 -36.95 -10.83
CA LYS A 1133 -0.36 -37.78 -10.42
C LYS A 1133 -1.35 -37.06 -9.49
N LYS A 1134 -0.84 -36.24 -8.56
CA LYS A 1134 -1.64 -35.48 -7.58
C LYS A 1134 -2.33 -34.25 -8.18
N LEU A 1135 -1.64 -33.51 -9.06
CA LEU A 1135 -2.23 -32.39 -9.81
C LEU A 1135 -3.32 -32.90 -10.78
N ARG A 1136 -3.08 -34.03 -11.44
CA ARG A 1136 -4.07 -34.71 -12.29
C ARG A 1136 -5.30 -35.15 -11.49
N LEU A 1137 -5.14 -35.54 -10.23
CA LEU A 1137 -6.26 -35.84 -9.32
C LEU A 1137 -7.02 -34.56 -8.94
N LEU A 1138 -6.33 -33.46 -8.62
CA LEU A 1138 -6.95 -32.17 -8.28
C LEU A 1138 -7.74 -31.57 -9.45
N LEU A 1139 -7.17 -31.57 -10.66
CA LEU A 1139 -7.86 -31.09 -11.88
C LEU A 1139 -9.06 -31.96 -12.27
N ARG A 1140 -9.09 -33.23 -11.84
CA ARG A 1140 -10.23 -34.14 -12.00
C ARG A 1140 -11.30 -34.00 -10.91
N THR A 1141 -10.91 -33.58 -9.71
CA THR A 1141 -11.79 -33.57 -8.52
C THR A 1141 -12.27 -32.18 -8.14
N ARG A 1142 -11.64 -31.11 -8.62
CA ARG A 1142 -11.99 -29.71 -8.34
C ARG A 1142 -12.23 -28.91 -9.62
N THR A 1143 -13.12 -27.93 -9.52
CA THR A 1143 -13.37 -26.95 -10.58
C THR A 1143 -12.21 -25.97 -10.67
N TYR A 1144 -11.65 -25.79 -11.87
CA TYR A 1144 -10.63 -24.78 -12.16
C TYR A 1144 -11.17 -23.72 -13.11
N LEU A 1145 -10.55 -22.54 -13.11
CA LEU A 1145 -10.86 -21.40 -13.96
C LEU A 1145 -9.81 -21.31 -15.07
N PRO A 1146 -10.13 -21.72 -16.30
CA PRO A 1146 -9.21 -21.52 -17.41
C PRO A 1146 -9.15 -20.03 -17.76
N TRP A 1147 -7.93 -19.52 -17.89
CA TRP A 1147 -7.68 -18.29 -18.62
C TRP A 1147 -7.85 -18.57 -20.10
N VAL A 1148 -8.59 -17.70 -20.78
CA VAL A 1148 -8.82 -17.79 -22.23
C VAL A 1148 -8.61 -16.40 -22.79
N GLU A 1149 -7.94 -16.31 -23.93
CA GLU A 1149 -7.57 -15.02 -24.52
C GLU A 1149 -8.79 -14.27 -25.10
N ASP A 1150 -9.90 -14.97 -25.36
CA ASP A 1150 -11.12 -14.38 -25.90
C ASP A 1150 -11.84 -13.46 -24.89
N MET A 1151 -12.35 -12.31 -25.35
CA MET A 1151 -12.94 -11.29 -24.48
C MET A 1151 -14.15 -11.78 -23.66
N GLU A 1152 -14.94 -12.73 -24.17
CA GLU A 1152 -16.10 -13.26 -23.47
C GLU A 1152 -15.69 -14.25 -22.38
N GLY A 1153 -14.67 -15.07 -22.66
CA GLY A 1153 -13.98 -15.96 -21.76
C GLY A 1153 -13.29 -15.21 -20.62
N GLN A 1154 -12.63 -14.09 -20.91
CA GLN A 1154 -12.06 -13.21 -19.89
C GLN A 1154 -13.15 -12.59 -18.99
N ARG A 1155 -14.24 -12.07 -19.57
CA ARG A 1155 -15.39 -11.55 -18.79
C ARG A 1155 -15.97 -12.63 -17.87
N LEU A 1156 -16.15 -13.84 -18.39
CA LEU A 1156 -16.67 -14.98 -17.63
C LEU A 1156 -15.68 -15.47 -16.55
N PHE A 1157 -14.39 -15.46 -16.85
CA PHE A 1157 -13.30 -15.76 -15.91
C PHE A 1157 -13.36 -14.79 -14.72
N TRP A 1158 -13.38 -13.48 -14.97
CA TRP A 1158 -13.43 -12.46 -13.93
C TRP A 1158 -14.71 -12.54 -13.11
N ALA A 1159 -15.87 -12.70 -13.75
CA ALA A 1159 -17.15 -12.85 -13.05
C ALA A 1159 -17.15 -14.07 -12.10
N LYS A 1160 -16.52 -15.18 -12.52
CA LYS A 1160 -16.38 -16.38 -11.69
C LYS A 1160 -15.37 -16.19 -10.56
N LEU A 1161 -14.20 -15.64 -10.84
CA LEU A 1161 -13.14 -15.44 -9.85
C LEU A 1161 -13.60 -14.49 -8.73
N MET A 1162 -14.18 -13.35 -9.09
CA MET A 1162 -14.66 -12.34 -8.13
C MET A 1162 -15.76 -12.91 -7.23
N ARG A 1163 -16.66 -13.74 -7.77
CA ARG A 1163 -17.70 -14.40 -6.99
C ARG A 1163 -17.14 -15.38 -5.95
N VAL A 1164 -16.05 -16.09 -6.26
CA VAL A 1164 -15.45 -17.07 -5.37
C VAL A 1164 -14.56 -16.41 -4.30
N VAL A 1165 -14.02 -15.22 -4.59
CA VAL A 1165 -13.19 -14.42 -3.66
C VAL A 1165 -14.04 -13.54 -2.73
N ALA A 1166 -15.28 -13.19 -3.11
CA ALA A 1166 -16.18 -12.32 -2.34
C ALA A 1166 -16.43 -12.76 -0.88
N LYS A 1167 -16.58 -11.77 0.02
CA LYS A 1167 -16.93 -11.97 1.44
C LYS A 1167 -18.43 -12.29 1.57
N PRO A 1168 -18.86 -13.19 2.49
CA PRO A 1168 -20.27 -13.32 2.84
C PRO A 1168 -20.73 -12.05 3.57
N THR A 1169 -21.74 -11.34 3.06
CA THR A 1169 -22.31 -10.16 3.73
C THR A 1169 -23.46 -10.57 4.66
N ALA A 1170 -23.38 -10.16 5.93
CA ALA A 1170 -24.44 -10.27 6.92
C ALA A 1170 -25.37 -9.04 6.86
N SER A 1171 -26.22 -8.95 5.83
CA SER A 1171 -27.38 -8.04 5.79
C SER A 1171 -28.08 -8.20 4.44
N GLU A 1172 -29.05 -9.10 4.37
CA GLU A 1172 -30.32 -8.91 3.65
C GLU A 1172 -31.21 -10.13 3.97
N ALA A 1173 -32.18 -9.90 4.87
CA ALA A 1173 -33.26 -10.83 5.17
C ALA A 1173 -34.48 -10.52 4.26
N PRO A 1174 -35.40 -11.49 4.06
CA PRO A 1174 -36.09 -11.72 2.79
C PRO A 1174 -37.56 -11.25 2.74
N ILE A 1175 -38.18 -11.46 1.56
CA ILE A 1175 -39.63 -11.71 1.23
C ILE A 1175 -40.25 -10.63 0.30
N PRO A 1176 -41.18 -10.94 -0.66
CA PRO A 1176 -41.57 -12.21 -1.29
C PRO A 1176 -41.52 -12.24 -2.83
N GLN A 1177 -41.51 -13.49 -3.31
CA GLN A 1177 -41.87 -13.97 -4.65
C GLN A 1177 -43.34 -13.69 -5.00
N ASP A 1178 -43.59 -13.40 -6.28
CA ASP A 1178 -44.72 -13.83 -7.12
C ASP A 1178 -44.61 -12.99 -8.42
N VAL A 1179 -44.60 -13.48 -9.65
CA VAL A 1179 -44.97 -14.76 -10.26
C VAL A 1179 -43.99 -15.06 -11.41
N ALA A 1180 -43.83 -16.35 -11.63
CA ALA A 1180 -43.03 -17.04 -12.61
C ALA A 1180 -43.12 -16.58 -14.09
N ALA A 1181 -42.10 -17.05 -14.82
CA ALA A 1181 -42.16 -17.49 -16.22
C ALA A 1181 -42.23 -16.34 -17.26
N THR A 1182 -41.50 -16.31 -18.37
CA THR A 1182 -40.79 -17.34 -19.13
C THR A 1182 -40.14 -16.64 -20.33
N HIS A 1183 -39.07 -17.24 -20.88
CA HIS A 1183 -38.43 -16.97 -22.18
C HIS A 1183 -37.59 -15.67 -22.26
N LEU A 1184 -36.29 -15.68 -22.61
CA LEU A 1184 -35.48 -16.64 -23.37
C LEU A 1184 -33.98 -16.51 -23.03
#